data_AF-A0A2B8BKY2-F1
#
_entry.id   AF-A0A2B8BKY2-F1
#
_cell.length_a   1.000
_cell.length_b   1.000
_cell.length_c   1.000
_cell.angle_alpha   90.00
_cell.angle_beta   90.00
_cell.angle_gamma   90.00
#
_symmetry.space_group_name_H-M   'P 1'
#
loop_
_entity.id
_entity.type
_entity.pdbx_description
1 polymer ?
#
loop_
_entity_poly.entity_id
_entity_poly.type
_entity_poly.pdbx_seq_one_letter_code
_entity_poly.pdbx_strand_id
1 'polypeptide(L)'
;MGADLFSKRFAPTSVTARIPPAPTNLPPKPPGRRVRLPEAGAVDLGIERQRRGVRLHRGVGADGQAFLEVVFPTPGQRNPEQVLELGFLLDLPNLATPFSEAFLELVKTKGAPSRCRCRNWLHSGLVTYLRSHEPIHLGLDDIDTSLVNRYAAWLGRTVNGKAALSASLRSGYYRMFLSLIRILRESERWKASLRNDLRPPKQPWLSTSRRAKPTEILTDDRVQELYNACVSEVSATMEYVHSNRSALALTGPLPPDRVYARAKFAKDFALCLRALGQYYPHVVPLCAAIRKEHTSLGNALNTVHDHAKAMAVFQPSLRLLVPFVLLLGFHTAFNPTVLLKLKRSEQRRERLLGKERLRLTAFKGRSGRHQVRSFPVSEDADNPATILAFLDEWTARIRPLASPHDQDSFFLYVKGGRAGSPEKRYAEAIGSMAGLVSESTGTINASWNKALLEFCTDHGLDSFSLKQVRHTVLDIAHTIREGDLRAVQAIGQHRRPETILSHYTSDAARRRNDERLAQVMETRTRWCNTGGLIDARRSAVDGGDIGSATPGWLCLDPYSSPVAGQEKGRLCTAYGRCPSCPLASVDLASATACVRVRQLLHRVDEARSDLSAEGWLHAWKDIALALRETWLPAFSSEARNAAVDLPLNPIPPVV
;
A
#
# COMPACT_ATOMS: atom_id res chain seq x y z
N MET A 1 6.17 21.92 6.87
CA MET A 1 7.13 21.32 7.83
C MET A 1 7.15 19.79 7.78
N GLY A 2 6.00 19.09 7.68
CA GLY A 2 5.96 17.63 7.51
C GLY A 2 6.72 17.09 6.29
N ALA A 3 6.71 17.79 5.15
CA ALA A 3 7.47 17.41 3.96
C ALA A 3 9.00 17.35 4.17
N ASP A 4 9.56 18.11 5.12
CA ASP A 4 11.02 18.15 5.37
C ASP A 4 11.49 16.97 6.25
N LEU A 5 10.65 16.52 7.20
CA LEU A 5 10.87 15.26 7.92
C LEU A 5 10.82 14.07 6.94
N PHE A 6 9.90 14.10 5.97
CA PHE A 6 9.75 13.04 4.98
C PHE A 6 10.80 13.08 3.86
N SER A 7 11.26 14.25 3.41
CA SER A 7 12.29 14.35 2.36
C SER A 7 13.65 13.83 2.83
N LYS A 8 14.02 14.09 4.10
CA LYS A 8 15.29 13.66 4.71
C LYS A 8 15.29 12.21 5.17
N ARG A 9 14.17 11.69 5.69
CA ARG A 9 14.09 10.31 6.27
C ARG A 9 13.46 9.26 5.35
N PHE A 10 12.66 9.65 4.36
CA PHE A 10 11.88 8.73 3.51
C PHE A 10 12.21 8.89 2.03
N ALA A 11 13.47 9.18 1.67
CA ALA A 11 13.93 9.05 0.30
C ALA A 11 14.31 7.58 0.02
N PRO A 12 13.41 6.71 -0.50
CA PRO A 12 13.89 5.55 -1.23
C PRO A 12 14.57 6.12 -2.49
N THR A 13 15.85 5.83 -2.63
CA THR A 13 16.49 5.80 -3.94
C THR A 13 15.78 4.74 -4.77
N SER A 14 14.73 5.12 -5.49
CA SER A 14 14.35 4.38 -6.68
C SER A 14 15.48 4.59 -7.66
N VAL A 15 16.32 3.59 -7.83
CA VAL A 15 17.28 3.55 -8.92
C VAL A 15 16.44 3.49 -10.20
N THR A 16 16.25 4.64 -10.82
CA THR A 16 15.95 4.74 -12.25
C THR A 16 17.22 4.35 -13.00
N ALA A 17 17.59 3.07 -12.95
CA ALA A 17 18.49 2.52 -13.95
C ALA A 17 17.71 2.57 -15.26
N ARG A 18 18.13 3.46 -16.17
CA ARG A 18 17.78 3.35 -17.57
C ARG A 18 18.13 1.94 -17.99
N ILE A 19 17.14 1.16 -18.39
CA ILE A 19 17.35 -0.13 -19.06
C ILE A 19 18.18 0.20 -20.32
N PRO A 20 19.43 -0.25 -20.46
CA PRO A 20 20.14 -0.08 -21.71
C PRO A 20 19.41 -0.88 -22.80
N PRO A 21 19.34 -0.38 -24.05
CA PRO A 21 18.73 -1.14 -25.14
C PRO A 21 19.44 -2.50 -25.27
N ALA A 22 18.65 -3.54 -25.47
CA ALA A 22 19.17 -4.90 -25.64
C ALA A 22 20.19 -4.94 -26.79
N PRO A 23 21.36 -5.60 -26.63
CA PRO A 23 22.29 -5.78 -27.73
C PRO A 23 21.66 -6.65 -28.81
N THR A 24 21.61 -6.13 -30.03
CA THR A 24 20.97 -6.66 -31.22
C THR A 24 21.74 -7.79 -31.93
N ASN A 25 22.57 -8.56 -31.22
CA ASN A 25 23.27 -9.70 -31.84
C ASN A 25 23.46 -10.84 -30.84
N LEU A 26 22.58 -11.85 -30.90
CA LEU A 26 22.83 -13.18 -30.36
C LEU A 26 22.86 -14.17 -31.54
N PRO A 27 23.87 -15.06 -31.62
CA PRO A 27 24.00 -16.02 -32.72
C PRO A 27 22.89 -17.09 -32.68
N PRO A 28 22.58 -17.72 -33.83
CA PRO A 28 21.52 -18.71 -33.91
C PRO A 28 21.86 -19.96 -33.07
N LYS A 29 20.88 -20.40 -32.30
CA LYS A 29 20.96 -21.55 -31.38
C LYS A 29 21.08 -22.86 -32.20
N PRO A 30 22.03 -23.77 -31.92
CA PRO A 30 22.13 -25.03 -32.63
C PRO A 30 21.02 -26.02 -32.20
N PRO A 31 20.62 -26.98 -33.07
CA PRO A 31 19.57 -27.94 -32.77
C PRO A 31 20.10 -29.04 -31.83
N GLY A 32 19.76 -28.92 -30.56
CA GLY A 32 20.16 -29.87 -29.51
C GLY A 32 19.35 -31.16 -29.53
N ARG A 33 19.99 -32.21 -30.03
CA ARG A 33 19.69 -33.65 -29.93
C ARG A 33 19.15 -34.05 -28.54
N ARG A 34 18.02 -34.77 -28.50
CA ARG A 34 17.50 -35.41 -27.27
C ARG A 34 18.46 -36.52 -26.84
N VAL A 35 19.14 -36.32 -25.72
CA VAL A 35 19.74 -37.41 -24.94
C VAL A 35 18.78 -37.74 -23.80
N ARG A 36 18.31 -38.99 -23.77
CA ARG A 36 17.63 -39.58 -22.61
C ARG A 36 18.69 -40.09 -21.64
N LEU A 37 18.45 -39.88 -20.34
CA LEU A 37 18.70 -40.73 -19.15
C LEU A 37 18.77 -39.82 -17.90
N PRO A 38 18.47 -40.27 -16.67
CA PRO A 38 17.49 -41.24 -16.18
C PRO A 38 16.52 -40.62 -15.12
N GLU A 39 15.58 -41.43 -14.64
CA GLU A 39 14.46 -41.07 -13.75
C GLU A 39 14.84 -40.74 -12.29
N ALA A 40 13.96 -39.90 -11.70
CA ALA A 40 13.61 -39.70 -10.28
C ALA A 40 14.44 -38.75 -9.40
N GLY A 41 13.73 -37.75 -8.81
CA GLY A 41 14.24 -36.99 -7.66
C GLY A 41 13.50 -35.69 -7.28
N ALA A 42 12.27 -35.77 -6.77
CA ALA A 42 11.75 -34.90 -5.69
C ALA A 42 11.45 -33.40 -5.91
N VAL A 43 10.86 -32.97 -7.04
CA VAL A 43 10.23 -31.62 -7.12
C VAL A 43 8.76 -31.62 -7.59
N ASP A 44 8.22 -32.73 -8.08
CA ASP A 44 6.86 -32.77 -8.66
C ASP A 44 5.77 -33.40 -7.78
N LEU A 45 6.03 -33.63 -6.48
CA LEU A 45 5.05 -34.21 -5.56
C LEU A 45 4.13 -33.16 -4.90
N GLY A 46 4.48 -31.87 -4.91
CA GLY A 46 3.71 -30.81 -4.22
C GLY A 46 2.47 -30.34 -4.99
N ILE A 47 2.55 -30.34 -6.32
CA ILE A 47 1.49 -29.86 -7.21
C ILE A 47 0.47 -30.98 -7.51
N GLU A 48 0.93 -32.24 -7.60
CA GLU A 48 0.04 -33.40 -7.73
C GLU A 48 -0.64 -33.80 -6.40
N ARG A 49 0.02 -33.66 -5.23
CA ARG A 49 -0.63 -33.90 -3.93
C ARG A 49 -1.77 -32.90 -3.63
N GLN A 50 -1.69 -31.66 -4.14
CA GLN A 50 -2.77 -30.67 -3.99
C GLN A 50 -4.03 -31.00 -4.81
N ARG A 51 -3.93 -31.81 -5.87
CA ARG A 51 -5.08 -32.21 -6.69
C ARG A 51 -5.93 -33.33 -6.09
N ARG A 52 -5.48 -34.04 -5.04
CA ARG A 52 -6.15 -35.25 -4.50
C ARG A 52 -6.85 -35.11 -3.12
N GLY A 53 -6.82 -33.94 -2.46
CA GLY A 53 -7.32 -33.81 -1.08
C GLY A 53 -8.62 -33.04 -0.87
N VAL A 54 -9.14 -32.36 -1.91
CA VAL A 54 -10.39 -31.58 -1.80
C VAL A 54 -11.58 -32.51 -1.97
N ARG A 55 -12.47 -32.56 -0.98
CA ARG A 55 -13.58 -33.51 -0.95
C ARG A 55 -14.91 -32.81 -0.69
N LEU A 56 -15.92 -33.16 -1.46
CA LEU A 56 -17.32 -32.83 -1.18
C LEU A 56 -17.89 -33.99 -0.38
N HIS A 57 -18.25 -33.74 0.89
CA HIS A 57 -18.86 -34.72 1.76
C HIS A 57 -20.37 -34.48 1.80
N ARG A 58 -21.14 -35.55 1.62
CA ARG A 58 -22.58 -35.57 1.78
C ARG A 58 -22.93 -36.79 2.62
N GLY A 59 -23.78 -36.62 3.62
CA GLY A 59 -24.22 -37.71 4.47
C GLY A 59 -25.36 -37.29 5.38
N VAL A 60 -25.68 -38.18 6.32
CA VAL A 60 -26.59 -37.91 7.44
C VAL A 60 -25.76 -37.96 8.71
N GLY A 61 -25.82 -36.90 9.51
CA GLY A 61 -25.10 -36.77 10.77
C GLY A 61 -25.61 -37.75 11.81
N ALA A 62 -24.87 -37.87 12.93
CA ALA A 62 -25.28 -38.71 14.07
C ALA A 62 -26.61 -38.25 14.71
N ASP A 63 -27.04 -37.03 14.42
CA ASP A 63 -28.29 -36.38 14.81
C ASP A 63 -29.44 -36.61 13.79
N GLY A 64 -29.21 -37.37 12.72
CA GLY A 64 -30.20 -37.63 11.68
C GLY A 64 -30.36 -36.49 10.66
N GLN A 65 -29.59 -35.40 10.76
CA GLN A 65 -29.67 -34.29 9.81
C GLN A 65 -28.77 -34.51 8.59
N ALA A 66 -29.29 -34.25 7.39
CA ALA A 66 -28.48 -34.29 6.18
C ALA A 66 -27.47 -33.13 6.17
N PHE A 67 -26.19 -33.43 5.94
CA PHE A 67 -25.14 -32.42 5.83
C PHE A 67 -24.52 -32.40 4.43
N LEU A 68 -23.99 -31.24 4.07
CA LEU A 68 -23.25 -31.01 2.83
C LEU A 68 -22.08 -30.08 3.14
N GLU A 69 -20.87 -30.59 2.97
CA GLU A 69 -19.65 -29.91 3.39
C GLU A 69 -18.58 -30.03 2.32
N VAL A 70 -17.74 -29.00 2.21
CA VAL A 70 -16.53 -29.06 1.39
C VAL A 70 -15.31 -28.97 2.29
N VAL A 71 -14.45 -29.97 2.20
CA VAL A 71 -13.21 -30.06 2.96
C VAL A 71 -12.03 -29.70 2.06
N PHE A 72 -11.23 -28.73 2.50
CA PHE A 72 -9.99 -28.34 1.84
C PHE A 72 -8.80 -28.64 2.76
N PRO A 73 -7.75 -29.32 2.26
CA PRO A 73 -6.52 -29.43 3.01
C PRO A 73 -5.84 -28.05 3.10
N THR A 74 -5.44 -27.66 4.30
CA THR A 74 -4.71 -26.43 4.59
C THR A 74 -3.38 -26.74 5.29
N PRO A 75 -2.44 -27.43 4.59
CA PRO A 75 -1.16 -27.79 5.18
C PRO A 75 -0.39 -26.55 5.64
N GLY A 76 0.04 -26.56 6.90
CA GLY A 76 0.77 -25.46 7.52
C GLY A 76 -0.09 -24.34 8.11
N GLN A 77 -1.43 -24.44 8.08
CA GLN A 77 -2.33 -23.58 8.87
C GLN A 77 -2.63 -24.22 10.24
N ARG A 78 -3.17 -23.43 11.18
CA ARG A 78 -3.49 -23.91 12.55
C ARG A 78 -4.47 -25.09 12.55
N ASN A 79 -5.40 -25.10 11.59
CA ASN A 79 -6.24 -26.26 11.30
C ASN A 79 -5.76 -26.92 10.01
N PRO A 80 -5.48 -28.24 10.02
CA PRO A 80 -4.96 -28.95 8.86
C PRO A 80 -6.00 -29.08 7.74
N GLU A 81 -7.28 -28.92 8.07
CA GLU A 81 -8.39 -28.89 7.13
C GLU A 81 -9.27 -27.67 7.38
N GLN A 82 -9.74 -27.07 6.29
CA GLN A 82 -10.79 -26.06 6.28
C GLN A 82 -12.08 -26.72 5.80
N VAL A 83 -13.06 -26.84 6.69
CA VAL A 83 -14.41 -27.31 6.38
C VAL A 83 -15.32 -26.12 6.09
N LEU A 84 -16.07 -26.19 4.99
CA LEU A 84 -17.09 -25.20 4.63
C LEU A 84 -18.47 -25.86 4.59
N GLU A 85 -19.31 -25.46 5.55
CA GLU A 85 -20.71 -25.85 5.62
C GLU A 85 -21.51 -25.28 4.44
N LEU A 86 -22.03 -26.18 3.61
CA LEU A 86 -22.94 -25.92 2.50
C LEU A 86 -24.34 -26.52 2.72
N GLY A 87 -24.67 -26.97 3.94
CA GLY A 87 -25.99 -27.55 4.27
C GLY A 87 -27.17 -26.67 3.86
N PHE A 88 -26.99 -25.35 3.81
CA PHE A 88 -28.00 -24.41 3.31
C PHE A 88 -28.44 -24.64 1.84
N LEU A 89 -27.66 -25.37 1.04
CA LEU A 89 -28.04 -25.72 -0.32
C LEU A 89 -29.07 -26.85 -0.36
N LEU A 90 -29.18 -27.67 0.70
CA LEU A 90 -30.10 -28.80 0.75
C LEU A 90 -31.57 -28.35 0.74
N ASP A 91 -31.86 -27.13 1.19
CA ASP A 91 -33.18 -26.49 1.08
C ASP A 91 -33.61 -26.23 -0.38
N LEU A 92 -32.71 -26.39 -1.35
CA LEU A 92 -32.95 -26.26 -2.79
C LEU A 92 -32.59 -27.60 -3.47
N PRO A 93 -33.42 -28.65 -3.36
CA PRO A 93 -33.04 -30.03 -3.70
C PRO A 93 -32.53 -30.20 -5.14
N ASN A 94 -33.14 -29.51 -6.10
CA ASN A 94 -32.77 -29.61 -7.52
C ASN A 94 -31.53 -28.77 -7.88
N LEU A 95 -31.09 -27.86 -7.01
CA LEU A 95 -29.93 -27.00 -7.21
C LEU A 95 -28.74 -27.36 -6.30
N ALA A 96 -28.96 -28.17 -5.27
CA ALA A 96 -27.96 -28.49 -4.26
C ALA A 96 -26.68 -29.11 -4.86
N THR A 97 -26.86 -30.13 -5.70
CA THR A 97 -25.74 -30.81 -6.38
C THR A 97 -25.04 -29.91 -7.40
N PRO A 98 -25.72 -29.30 -8.40
CA PRO A 98 -25.01 -28.47 -9.37
C PRO A 98 -24.32 -27.26 -8.74
N PHE A 99 -24.94 -26.61 -7.74
CA PHE A 99 -24.31 -25.46 -7.09
C PHE A 99 -23.14 -25.84 -6.18
N SER A 100 -23.19 -26.97 -5.48
CA SER A 100 -22.05 -27.42 -4.66
C SER A 100 -20.85 -27.83 -5.52
N GLU A 101 -21.08 -28.52 -6.65
CA GLU A 101 -20.02 -28.86 -7.62
C GLU A 101 -19.44 -27.60 -8.28
N ALA A 102 -20.28 -26.68 -8.75
CA ALA A 102 -19.82 -25.42 -9.32
C ALA A 102 -19.10 -24.53 -8.29
N PHE A 103 -19.56 -24.54 -7.04
CA PHE A 103 -18.89 -23.85 -5.94
C PHE A 103 -17.49 -24.43 -5.68
N LEU A 104 -17.37 -25.75 -5.62
CA LEU A 104 -16.11 -26.46 -5.45
C LEU A 104 -15.08 -26.03 -6.50
N GLU A 105 -15.50 -26.08 -7.76
CA GLU A 105 -14.69 -25.69 -8.92
C GLU A 105 -14.27 -24.21 -8.85
N LEU A 106 -15.17 -23.33 -8.38
CA LEU A 106 -14.88 -21.91 -8.22
C LEU A 106 -13.80 -21.64 -7.16
N VAL A 107 -13.87 -22.35 -6.04
CA VAL A 107 -13.09 -22.00 -4.83
C VAL A 107 -11.86 -22.88 -4.61
N LYS A 108 -11.67 -23.96 -5.38
CA LYS A 108 -10.52 -24.88 -5.21
C LYS A 108 -9.16 -24.19 -5.24
N THR A 109 -8.97 -23.22 -6.13
CA THR A 109 -7.71 -22.46 -6.27
C THR A 109 -7.63 -21.22 -5.37
N LYS A 110 -8.71 -20.87 -4.65
CA LYS A 110 -8.76 -19.66 -3.82
C LYS A 110 -8.20 -19.94 -2.43
N GLY A 111 -7.60 -18.93 -1.80
CA GLY A 111 -7.20 -19.02 -0.38
C GLY A 111 -8.41 -19.03 0.56
N ALA A 112 -8.24 -19.63 1.75
CA ALA A 112 -9.27 -19.80 2.79
C ALA A 112 -10.20 -18.58 2.99
N PRO A 113 -9.69 -17.33 3.14
CA PRO A 113 -10.50 -16.10 3.16
C PRO A 113 -11.55 -15.98 2.07
N SER A 114 -11.11 -16.21 0.84
CA SER A 114 -11.93 -16.01 -0.33
C SER A 114 -12.98 -17.11 -0.44
N ARG A 115 -12.66 -18.34 0.03
CA ARG A 115 -13.64 -19.42 0.08
C ARG A 115 -14.77 -19.12 1.06
N CYS A 116 -14.46 -18.71 2.30
CA CYS A 116 -15.46 -18.31 3.29
C CYS A 116 -16.33 -17.15 2.79
N ARG A 117 -15.72 -16.15 2.14
CA ARG A 117 -16.46 -15.03 1.56
C ARG A 117 -17.40 -15.48 0.44
N CYS A 118 -16.93 -16.33 -0.48
CA CYS A 118 -17.75 -16.90 -1.54
C CYS A 118 -18.93 -17.69 -0.96
N ARG A 119 -18.70 -18.51 0.08
CA ARG A 119 -19.77 -19.24 0.79
C ARG A 119 -20.82 -18.26 1.34
N ASN A 120 -20.38 -17.24 2.08
CA ASN A 120 -21.30 -16.26 2.67
C ASN A 120 -22.07 -15.48 1.60
N TRP A 121 -21.45 -15.14 0.47
CA TRP A 121 -22.12 -14.49 -0.67
C TRP A 121 -23.15 -15.39 -1.35
N LEU A 122 -22.87 -16.68 -1.46
CA LEU A 122 -23.82 -17.65 -1.99
C LEU A 122 -25.03 -17.80 -1.06
N HIS A 123 -24.77 -17.98 0.25
CA HIS A 123 -25.79 -18.14 1.28
C HIS A 123 -26.67 -16.89 1.42
N SER A 124 -26.07 -15.75 1.81
CA SER A 124 -26.80 -14.51 2.12
C SER A 124 -27.28 -13.74 0.89
N GLY A 125 -26.85 -14.14 -0.30
CA GLY A 125 -27.26 -13.56 -1.57
C GLY A 125 -28.30 -14.43 -2.26
N LEU A 126 -27.82 -15.34 -3.11
CA LEU A 126 -28.66 -16.12 -4.02
C LEU A 126 -29.61 -17.06 -3.26
N VAL A 127 -29.11 -17.83 -2.28
CA VAL A 127 -29.94 -18.82 -1.59
C VAL A 127 -31.02 -18.15 -0.75
N THR A 128 -30.69 -17.07 -0.03
CA THR A 128 -31.72 -16.26 0.66
C THR A 128 -32.79 -15.72 -0.29
N TYR A 129 -32.41 -15.25 -1.49
CA TYR A 129 -33.38 -14.81 -2.48
C TYR A 129 -34.31 -15.95 -2.94
N LEU A 130 -33.72 -17.08 -3.37
CA LEU A 130 -34.47 -18.22 -3.91
C LEU A 130 -35.45 -18.78 -2.88
N ARG A 131 -35.04 -18.94 -1.62
CA ARG A 131 -35.90 -19.44 -0.54
C ARG A 131 -37.14 -18.58 -0.28
N SER A 132 -37.03 -17.27 -0.50
CA SER A 132 -38.09 -16.33 -0.16
C SER A 132 -38.98 -15.94 -1.35
N HIS A 133 -38.57 -16.19 -2.59
CA HIS A 133 -39.23 -15.64 -3.77
C HIS A 133 -39.48 -16.66 -4.90
N GLU A 134 -38.92 -17.86 -4.83
CA GLU A 134 -39.04 -18.86 -5.90
C GLU A 134 -39.46 -20.23 -5.31
N PRO A 135 -40.03 -21.14 -6.13
CA PRO A 135 -40.45 -22.47 -5.67
C PRO A 135 -39.27 -23.31 -5.15
N ILE A 136 -39.56 -24.17 -4.16
CA ILE A 136 -38.54 -25.03 -3.52
C ILE A 136 -37.87 -25.99 -4.52
N HIS A 137 -38.64 -26.48 -5.51
CA HIS A 137 -38.16 -27.44 -6.51
C HIS A 137 -37.64 -26.80 -7.82
N LEU A 138 -37.25 -25.52 -7.78
CA LEU A 138 -36.65 -24.83 -8.92
C LEU A 138 -35.44 -25.61 -9.49
N GLY A 139 -35.49 -25.96 -10.77
CA GLY A 139 -34.41 -26.63 -11.52
C GLY A 139 -33.40 -25.67 -12.14
N LEU A 140 -32.39 -26.22 -12.82
CA LEU A 140 -31.41 -25.41 -13.59
C LEU A 140 -32.01 -24.81 -14.87
N ASP A 141 -33.00 -25.48 -15.44
CA ASP A 141 -33.76 -25.11 -16.63
C ASP A 141 -34.73 -23.94 -16.38
N ASP A 142 -35.22 -23.82 -15.13
CA ASP A 142 -36.03 -22.70 -14.66
C ASP A 142 -35.22 -21.40 -14.48
N ILE A 143 -33.88 -21.49 -14.44
CA ILE A 143 -33.03 -20.30 -14.31
C ILE A 143 -32.96 -19.58 -15.65
N ASP A 144 -33.89 -18.64 -15.84
CA ASP A 144 -33.98 -17.80 -17.03
C ASP A 144 -33.51 -16.35 -16.79
N THR A 145 -33.48 -15.57 -17.87
CA THR A 145 -33.07 -14.16 -17.80
C THR A 145 -34.01 -13.32 -16.91
N SER A 146 -35.29 -13.69 -16.81
CA SER A 146 -36.28 -12.99 -16.00
C SER A 146 -35.99 -13.17 -14.51
N LEU A 147 -35.73 -14.39 -14.05
CA LEU A 147 -35.33 -14.69 -12.67
C LEU A 147 -34.06 -13.92 -12.29
N VAL A 148 -33.06 -13.90 -13.18
CA VAL A 148 -31.83 -13.13 -12.94
C VAL A 148 -32.10 -11.64 -12.77
N ASN A 149 -33.01 -11.08 -13.57
CA ASN A 149 -33.40 -9.67 -13.45
C ASN A 149 -34.14 -9.41 -12.14
N ARG A 150 -35.04 -10.31 -11.70
CA ARG A 150 -35.71 -10.20 -10.39
C ARG A 150 -34.72 -10.28 -9.23
N TYR A 151 -33.75 -11.19 -9.29
CA TYR A 151 -32.67 -11.26 -8.30
C TYR A 151 -31.83 -9.97 -8.27
N ALA A 152 -31.47 -9.43 -9.42
CA ALA A 152 -30.74 -8.15 -9.51
C ALA A 152 -31.56 -6.98 -8.94
N ALA A 153 -32.88 -6.94 -9.18
CA ALA A 153 -33.78 -5.95 -8.60
C ALA A 153 -33.86 -6.10 -7.06
N TRP A 154 -34.00 -7.33 -6.56
CA TRP A 154 -34.01 -7.61 -5.13
C TRP A 154 -32.71 -7.17 -4.43
N LEU A 155 -31.56 -7.41 -5.06
CA LEU A 155 -30.26 -6.92 -4.59
C LEU A 155 -30.14 -5.38 -4.61
N GLY A 156 -30.88 -4.73 -5.51
CA GLY A 156 -30.94 -3.28 -5.67
C GLY A 156 -32.00 -2.58 -4.81
N ARG A 157 -32.76 -3.32 -4.01
CA ARG A 157 -33.90 -2.79 -3.26
C ARG A 157 -33.52 -1.68 -2.26
N THR A 158 -34.49 -0.82 -2.00
CA THR A 158 -34.40 0.24 -0.98
C THR A 158 -35.30 -0.09 0.20
N VAL A 159 -34.82 0.17 1.42
CA VAL A 159 -35.58 0.09 2.67
C VAL A 159 -35.53 1.49 3.30
N ASN A 160 -36.69 2.07 3.61
CA ASN A 160 -36.82 3.43 4.17
C ASN A 160 -36.06 4.49 3.34
N GLY A 161 -36.21 4.45 2.01
CA GLY A 161 -35.56 5.40 1.09
C GLY A 161 -34.04 5.23 0.95
N LYS A 162 -33.41 4.26 1.62
CA LYS A 162 -31.97 3.97 1.53
C LYS A 162 -31.74 2.60 0.89
N ALA A 163 -30.65 2.45 0.15
CA ALA A 163 -30.29 1.15 -0.41
C ALA A 163 -30.10 0.11 0.71
N ALA A 164 -30.78 -1.04 0.62
CA ALA A 164 -30.72 -2.08 1.63
C ALA A 164 -29.34 -2.73 1.75
N LEU A 165 -28.58 -2.72 0.65
CA LEU A 165 -27.23 -3.27 0.56
C LEU A 165 -26.27 -2.21 0.01
N SER A 166 -25.03 -2.22 0.51
CA SER A 166 -23.99 -1.37 -0.07
C SER A 166 -23.68 -1.77 -1.51
N ALA A 167 -23.24 -0.80 -2.33
CA ALA A 167 -22.92 -1.03 -3.74
C ALA A 167 -21.89 -2.15 -3.96
N SER A 168 -20.91 -2.26 -3.06
CA SER A 168 -19.90 -3.33 -3.10
C SER A 168 -20.50 -4.70 -2.77
N LEU A 169 -21.40 -4.77 -1.79
CA LEU A 169 -21.99 -6.03 -1.34
C LEU A 169 -22.96 -6.60 -2.37
N ARG A 170 -23.88 -5.78 -2.92
CA ARG A 170 -24.77 -6.20 -4.02
C ARG A 170 -24.00 -6.69 -5.25
N SER A 171 -22.91 -6.01 -5.59
CA SER A 171 -22.03 -6.41 -6.69
C SER A 171 -21.32 -7.74 -6.41
N GLY A 172 -20.92 -7.99 -5.16
CA GLY A 172 -20.33 -9.25 -4.74
C GLY A 172 -21.30 -10.43 -4.87
N TYR A 173 -22.52 -10.27 -4.35
CA TYR A 173 -23.59 -11.28 -4.43
C TYR A 173 -23.94 -11.62 -5.89
N TYR A 174 -24.10 -10.60 -6.73
CA TYR A 174 -24.42 -10.82 -8.15
C TYR A 174 -23.27 -11.49 -8.92
N ARG A 175 -22.02 -11.08 -8.69
CA ARG A 175 -20.85 -11.70 -9.35
C ARG A 175 -20.62 -13.15 -8.91
N MET A 176 -20.97 -13.50 -7.67
CA MET A 176 -20.92 -14.87 -7.20
C MET A 176 -21.86 -15.76 -8.03
N PHE A 177 -23.11 -15.33 -8.22
CA PHE A 177 -24.07 -16.02 -9.09
C PHE A 177 -23.55 -16.17 -10.52
N LEU A 178 -23.07 -15.08 -11.14
CA LEU A 178 -22.51 -15.15 -12.51
C LEU A 178 -21.33 -16.12 -12.62
N SER A 179 -20.52 -16.25 -11.56
CA SER A 179 -19.39 -17.18 -11.54
C SER A 179 -19.86 -18.64 -11.50
N LEU A 180 -20.94 -18.93 -10.76
CA LEU A 180 -21.55 -20.27 -10.76
C LEU A 180 -22.13 -20.62 -12.12
N ILE A 181 -22.93 -19.72 -12.72
CA ILE A 181 -23.51 -19.94 -14.05
C ILE A 181 -22.42 -20.15 -15.10
N ARG A 182 -21.33 -19.41 -15.02
CA ARG A 182 -20.18 -19.60 -15.92
C ARG A 182 -19.61 -21.02 -15.80
N ILE A 183 -19.35 -21.50 -14.59
CA ILE A 183 -18.79 -22.84 -14.37
C ILE A 183 -19.75 -23.92 -14.82
N LEU A 184 -21.05 -23.76 -14.54
CA LEU A 184 -22.07 -24.71 -14.99
C LEU A 184 -22.18 -24.78 -16.53
N ARG A 185 -21.99 -23.66 -17.23
CA ARG A 185 -21.92 -23.62 -18.71
C ARG A 185 -20.68 -24.31 -19.29
N GLU A 186 -19.58 -24.27 -18.54
CA GLU A 186 -18.31 -24.91 -18.90
C GLU A 186 -18.27 -26.40 -18.47
N SER A 187 -19.27 -26.87 -17.72
CA SER A 187 -19.35 -28.25 -17.22
C SER A 187 -20.05 -29.18 -18.21
N GLU A 188 -19.40 -30.29 -18.59
CA GLU A 188 -19.99 -31.32 -19.45
C GLU A 188 -21.28 -31.92 -18.87
N ARG A 189 -21.38 -32.01 -17.53
CA ARG A 189 -22.52 -32.61 -16.85
C ARG A 189 -23.75 -31.70 -16.82
N TRP A 190 -23.55 -30.40 -16.62
CA TRP A 190 -24.64 -29.47 -16.29
C TRP A 190 -25.01 -28.51 -17.42
N LYS A 191 -24.17 -28.38 -18.45
CA LYS A 191 -24.40 -27.47 -19.58
C LYS A 191 -25.73 -27.73 -20.29
N ALA A 192 -26.11 -28.99 -20.48
CA ALA A 192 -27.36 -29.36 -21.14
C ALA A 192 -28.62 -29.04 -20.32
N SER A 193 -28.50 -29.01 -18.99
CA SER A 193 -29.61 -28.69 -18.07
C SER A 193 -29.84 -27.20 -17.89
N LEU A 194 -28.95 -26.34 -18.41
CA LEU A 194 -29.11 -24.88 -18.35
C LEU A 194 -29.89 -24.38 -19.56
N ARG A 195 -30.75 -23.38 -19.35
CA ARG A 195 -31.47 -22.71 -20.44
C ARG A 195 -30.51 -22.03 -21.42
N ASN A 196 -30.63 -22.36 -22.71
CA ASN A 196 -29.76 -21.87 -23.78
C ASN A 196 -29.88 -20.36 -24.04
N ASP A 197 -31.02 -19.76 -23.70
CA ASP A 197 -31.36 -18.34 -23.85
C ASP A 197 -31.09 -17.51 -22.58
N LEU A 198 -30.54 -18.12 -21.51
CA LEU A 198 -30.11 -17.38 -20.33
C LEU A 198 -29.07 -16.33 -20.73
N ARG A 199 -29.37 -15.04 -20.56
CA ARG A 199 -28.50 -13.91 -20.88
C ARG A 199 -28.43 -12.95 -19.68
N PRO A 200 -27.65 -13.28 -18.64
CA PRO A 200 -27.53 -12.43 -17.46
C PRO A 200 -26.95 -11.05 -17.83
N PRO A 201 -27.53 -9.93 -17.38
CA PRO A 201 -26.96 -8.62 -17.63
C PRO A 201 -25.58 -8.51 -16.95
N LYS A 202 -24.55 -8.11 -17.71
CA LYS A 202 -23.18 -8.00 -17.17
C LYS A 202 -23.06 -6.96 -16.06
N GLN A 203 -23.84 -5.88 -16.15
CA GLN A 203 -23.88 -4.79 -15.17
C GLN A 203 -25.33 -4.31 -14.99
N PRO A 204 -26.08 -4.87 -14.03
CA PRO A 204 -27.49 -4.52 -13.84
C PRO A 204 -27.69 -3.12 -13.25
N TRP A 205 -26.65 -2.51 -12.67
CA TRP A 205 -26.72 -1.16 -12.11
C TRP A 205 -25.81 -0.21 -12.90
N LEU A 206 -26.42 0.66 -13.70
CA LEU A 206 -25.76 1.81 -14.30
C LEU A 206 -25.32 2.76 -13.16
N SER A 207 -24.09 3.26 -13.19
CA SER A 207 -23.58 4.32 -12.30
C SER A 207 -23.25 3.99 -10.82
N THR A 208 -22.41 2.99 -10.54
CA THR A 208 -21.82 2.88 -9.17
C THR A 208 -20.32 2.64 -9.10
N SER A 209 -19.64 2.48 -10.24
CA SER A 209 -18.24 2.03 -10.26
C SER A 209 -17.20 3.08 -9.86
N ARG A 210 -17.56 4.34 -9.56
CA ARG A 210 -16.54 5.39 -9.38
C ARG A 210 -16.75 6.41 -8.25
N ARG A 211 -17.77 6.25 -7.38
CA ARG A 211 -17.93 7.12 -6.19
C ARG A 211 -17.48 6.43 -4.91
N ALA A 212 -16.29 5.81 -4.92
CA ALA A 212 -15.67 5.45 -3.65
C ALA A 212 -15.31 6.76 -2.96
N LYS A 213 -15.90 7.05 -1.79
CA LYS A 213 -15.42 8.16 -0.96
C LYS A 213 -13.92 7.90 -0.70
N PRO A 214 -13.02 8.84 -1.06
CA PRO A 214 -11.62 8.72 -0.71
C PRO A 214 -11.51 8.43 0.79
N THR A 215 -10.58 7.56 1.17
CA THR A 215 -10.30 7.35 2.60
C THR A 215 -9.71 8.65 3.13
N GLU A 216 -10.29 9.19 4.19
CA GLU A 216 -9.81 10.41 4.83
C GLU A 216 -8.36 10.23 5.28
N ILE A 217 -7.50 11.14 4.84
CA ILE A 217 -6.09 11.16 5.21
C ILE A 217 -5.91 11.97 6.49
N LEU A 218 -4.86 11.66 7.23
CA LEU A 218 -4.45 12.47 8.38
C LEU A 218 -3.80 13.77 7.85
N THR A 219 -4.06 14.90 8.50
CA THR A 219 -3.40 16.17 8.17
C THR A 219 -1.91 16.12 8.53
N ASP A 220 -1.10 16.98 7.90
CA ASP A 220 0.35 17.01 8.12
C ASP A 220 0.72 17.17 9.61
N ASP A 221 0.02 18.03 10.34
CA ASP A 221 0.26 18.25 11.78
C ASP A 221 -0.06 17.00 12.60
N ARG A 222 -1.19 16.34 12.29
CA ARG A 222 -1.58 15.08 12.95
C ARG A 222 -0.61 13.95 12.64
N VAL A 223 -0.09 13.88 11.42
CA VAL A 223 0.96 12.91 11.05
C VAL A 223 2.21 13.14 11.87
N GLN A 224 2.63 14.40 12.02
CA GLN A 224 3.83 14.74 12.76
C GLN A 224 3.71 14.37 14.25
N GLU A 225 2.59 14.72 14.88
CA GLU A 225 2.30 14.37 16.26
C GLU A 225 2.26 12.86 16.47
N LEU A 226 1.54 12.15 15.59
CA LEU A 226 1.45 10.69 15.63
C LEU A 226 2.83 10.03 15.46
N TYR A 227 3.63 10.52 14.51
CA TYR A 227 4.98 9.99 14.27
C TYR A 227 5.87 10.22 15.50
N ASN A 228 5.89 11.43 16.04
CA ASN A 228 6.69 11.78 17.22
C ASN A 228 6.28 10.96 18.45
N ALA A 229 4.98 10.76 18.68
CA ALA A 229 4.47 9.91 19.75
C ALA A 229 4.98 8.47 19.60
N CYS A 230 4.97 7.92 18.38
CA CYS A 230 5.48 6.59 18.12
C CYS A 230 7.00 6.48 18.35
N VAL A 231 7.79 7.45 17.87
CA VAL A 231 9.25 7.45 18.06
C VAL A 231 9.61 7.56 19.54
N SER A 232 8.93 8.44 20.28
CA SER A 232 9.12 8.62 21.72
C SER A 232 8.84 7.31 22.48
N GLU A 233 7.69 6.68 22.23
CA GLU A 233 7.32 5.45 22.94
C GLU A 233 8.21 4.26 22.57
N VAL A 234 8.60 4.12 21.29
CA VAL A 234 9.53 3.07 20.85
C VAL A 234 10.90 3.24 21.48
N SER A 235 11.45 4.46 21.47
CA SER A 235 12.76 4.75 22.06
C SER A 235 12.75 4.48 23.55
N ALA A 236 11.72 4.97 24.27
CA ALA A 236 11.56 4.74 25.70
C ALA A 236 11.39 3.25 26.03
N THR A 237 10.67 2.50 25.20
CA THR A 237 10.49 1.05 25.39
C THR A 237 11.81 0.29 25.19
N MET A 238 12.54 0.59 24.10
CA MET A 238 13.84 -0.02 23.82
C MET A 238 14.83 0.24 24.96
N GLU A 239 14.96 1.50 25.37
CA GLU A 239 15.86 1.92 26.45
C GLU A 239 15.47 1.26 27.78
N TYR A 240 14.18 1.26 28.12
CA TYR A 240 13.68 0.64 29.34
C TYR A 240 13.97 -0.86 29.38
N VAL A 241 13.70 -1.59 28.30
CA VAL A 241 13.94 -3.04 28.23
C VAL A 241 15.44 -3.34 28.31
N HIS A 242 16.28 -2.64 27.56
CA HIS A 242 17.73 -2.87 27.57
C HIS A 242 18.35 -2.54 28.94
N SER A 243 17.99 -1.41 29.55
CA SER A 243 18.54 -0.98 30.84
C SER A 243 18.21 -1.95 31.97
N ASN A 244 17.03 -2.57 31.92
CA ASN A 244 16.57 -3.51 32.94
C ASN A 244 16.96 -4.98 32.68
N ARG A 245 17.49 -5.31 31.50
CA ARG A 245 17.96 -6.67 31.19
C ARG A 245 19.21 -7.07 31.96
N SER A 246 20.07 -6.11 32.30
CA SER A 246 21.26 -6.34 33.13
C SER A 246 20.92 -6.94 34.50
N ALA A 247 19.78 -6.55 35.08
CA ALA A 247 19.28 -7.09 36.34
C ALA A 247 18.97 -8.60 36.28
N LEU A 248 18.69 -9.14 35.08
CA LEU A 248 18.43 -10.56 34.88
C LEU A 248 19.71 -11.41 34.92
N ALA A 249 20.87 -10.81 34.66
CA ALA A 249 22.16 -11.50 34.66
C ALA A 249 22.80 -11.58 36.06
N LEU A 250 22.27 -10.85 37.05
CA LEU A 250 22.79 -10.85 38.41
C LEU A 250 22.54 -12.19 39.10
N THR A 251 23.59 -12.85 39.57
CA THR A 251 23.52 -14.09 40.36
C THR A 251 23.58 -13.78 41.86
N GLY A 252 22.61 -14.27 42.64
CA GLY A 252 22.62 -14.13 44.10
C GLY A 252 21.37 -14.76 44.75
N PRO A 253 21.43 -15.08 46.06
CA PRO A 253 20.32 -15.72 46.75
C PRO A 253 19.07 -14.82 46.75
N LEU A 254 17.92 -15.40 46.36
CA LEU A 254 16.63 -14.74 46.49
C LEU A 254 16.13 -14.84 47.94
N PRO A 255 15.52 -13.78 48.50
CA PRO A 255 14.91 -13.88 49.81
C PRO A 255 13.75 -14.89 49.77
N PRO A 256 13.56 -15.72 50.80
CA PRO A 256 12.42 -16.63 50.87
C PRO A 256 11.13 -15.83 50.89
N ASP A 257 10.14 -16.24 50.09
CA ASP A 257 8.88 -15.53 49.94
C ASP A 257 7.99 -15.69 51.19
N ARG A 258 8.29 -14.87 52.20
CA ARG A 258 7.58 -14.75 53.48
C ARG A 258 7.18 -13.29 53.69
N VAL A 259 6.26 -13.03 54.61
CA VAL A 259 5.71 -11.68 54.91
C VAL A 259 6.80 -10.59 55.02
N TYR A 260 7.96 -10.90 55.63
CA TYR A 260 9.10 -9.98 55.78
C TYR A 260 9.87 -9.68 54.48
N ALA A 261 9.75 -10.51 53.44
CA ALA A 261 10.40 -10.32 52.15
C ALA A 261 9.73 -9.22 51.30
N ARG A 262 8.46 -8.87 51.58
CA ARG A 262 7.76 -7.80 50.86
C ARG A 262 8.51 -6.48 50.94
N ALA A 263 9.06 -6.12 52.10
CA ALA A 263 9.82 -4.88 52.26
C ALA A 263 11.13 -4.87 51.45
N LYS A 264 11.72 -6.05 51.17
CA LYS A 264 12.90 -6.16 50.31
C LYS A 264 12.51 -6.03 48.84
N PHE A 265 11.49 -6.75 48.40
CA PHE A 265 10.97 -6.65 47.03
C PHE A 265 10.46 -5.25 46.70
N ALA A 266 9.79 -4.57 47.64
CA ALA A 266 9.30 -3.21 47.46
C ALA A 266 10.41 -2.13 47.38
N LYS A 267 11.61 -2.43 47.88
CA LYS A 267 12.75 -1.49 47.83
C LYS A 267 13.60 -1.67 46.58
N ASP A 268 13.65 -2.89 46.05
CA ASP A 268 14.56 -3.26 44.97
C ASP A 268 13.79 -3.87 43.79
N PHE A 269 13.63 -3.05 42.75
CA PHE A 269 12.99 -3.47 41.51
C PHE A 269 13.83 -4.50 40.73
N ALA A 270 15.16 -4.39 40.77
CA ALA A 270 16.05 -5.35 40.12
C ALA A 270 15.93 -6.73 40.77
N LEU A 271 15.77 -6.78 42.10
CA LEU A 271 15.47 -8.01 42.82
C LEU A 271 14.12 -8.61 42.41
N CYS A 272 13.09 -7.79 42.16
CA CYS A 272 11.82 -8.27 41.63
C CYS A 272 11.98 -8.88 40.24
N LEU A 273 12.70 -8.21 39.33
CA LEU A 273 12.95 -8.72 37.98
C LEU A 273 13.74 -10.04 38.02
N ARG A 274 14.78 -10.11 38.84
CA ARG A 274 15.55 -11.36 39.02
C ARG A 274 14.67 -12.50 39.53
N ALA A 275 13.83 -12.23 40.53
CA ALA A 275 12.90 -13.22 41.06
C ALA A 275 11.90 -13.70 39.99
N LEU A 276 11.35 -12.79 39.19
CA LEU A 276 10.46 -13.15 38.07
C LEU A 276 11.19 -14.01 37.02
N GLY A 277 12.43 -13.68 36.67
CA GLY A 277 13.24 -14.44 35.74
C GLY A 277 13.55 -15.86 36.23
N GLN A 278 13.77 -16.03 37.54
CA GLN A 278 14.09 -17.32 38.14
C GLN A 278 12.84 -18.18 38.38
N TYR A 279 11.74 -17.62 38.90
CA TYR A 279 10.51 -18.36 39.17
C TYR A 279 9.76 -18.71 37.89
N TYR A 280 9.85 -17.85 36.88
CA TYR A 280 9.21 -18.06 35.59
C TYR A 280 10.27 -17.94 34.50
N PRO A 281 10.94 -19.02 34.08
CA PRO A 281 11.96 -18.97 33.02
C PRO A 281 11.37 -18.76 31.62
N HIS A 282 10.09 -19.08 31.42
CA HIS A 282 9.43 -19.08 30.11
C HIS A 282 8.55 -17.86 29.89
N VAL A 283 7.35 -17.82 30.47
CA VAL A 283 6.40 -16.69 30.39
C VAL A 283 6.13 -16.21 31.79
N VAL A 284 6.25 -14.91 32.02
CA VAL A 284 5.85 -14.34 33.30
C VAL A 284 4.32 -14.17 33.28
N PRO A 285 3.57 -14.68 34.27
CA PRO A 285 2.12 -14.64 34.25
C PRO A 285 1.58 -13.30 34.76
N LEU A 286 0.27 -13.09 34.65
CA LEU A 286 -0.39 -11.91 35.21
C LEU A 286 -0.23 -11.84 36.74
N CYS A 287 -0.22 -10.63 37.29
CA CYS A 287 -0.02 -10.35 38.71
C CYS A 287 -0.94 -11.17 39.65
N ALA A 288 -2.17 -11.49 39.24
CA ALA A 288 -3.07 -12.32 40.04
C ALA A 288 -2.54 -13.75 40.26
N ALA A 289 -1.89 -14.35 39.25
CA ALA A 289 -1.26 -15.66 39.39
C ALA A 289 0.02 -15.57 40.22
N ILE A 290 0.83 -14.53 39.99
CA ILE A 290 2.04 -14.28 40.78
C ILE A 290 1.68 -14.13 42.26
N ARG A 291 0.63 -13.38 42.61
CA ARG A 291 0.18 -13.24 44.01
C ARG A 291 -0.30 -14.53 44.65
N LYS A 292 -0.77 -15.50 43.86
CA LYS A 292 -1.25 -16.79 44.38
C LYS A 292 -0.09 -17.72 44.73
N GLU A 293 0.97 -17.71 43.93
CA GLU A 293 2.15 -18.56 44.10
C GLU A 293 3.22 -17.87 44.97
N HIS A 294 3.32 -16.55 44.83
CA HIS A 294 4.35 -15.71 45.41
C HIS A 294 3.79 -14.38 45.97
N THR A 295 3.15 -14.46 47.15
CA THR A 295 2.37 -13.36 47.74
C THR A 295 3.18 -12.08 47.92
N SER A 296 4.42 -12.13 48.43
CA SER A 296 5.18 -10.92 48.75
C SER A 296 5.67 -10.22 47.49
N LEU A 297 6.14 -10.99 46.51
CA LEU A 297 6.56 -10.50 45.20
C LEU A 297 5.38 -9.91 44.43
N GLY A 298 4.27 -10.64 44.33
CA GLY A 298 3.08 -10.19 43.62
C GLY A 298 2.48 -8.93 44.25
N ASN A 299 2.50 -8.80 45.58
CA ASN A 299 2.05 -7.58 46.26
C ASN A 299 3.00 -6.41 46.02
N ALA A 300 4.33 -6.62 46.04
CA ALA A 300 5.29 -5.57 45.72
C ALA A 300 5.10 -5.06 44.28
N LEU A 301 4.90 -5.96 43.31
CA LEU A 301 4.61 -5.66 41.90
C LEU A 301 3.21 -5.07 41.63
N ASN A 302 2.29 -5.10 42.59
CA ASN A 302 0.97 -4.49 42.41
C ASN A 302 0.85 -3.14 43.14
N THR A 303 1.58 -2.98 44.24
CA THR A 303 1.40 -1.85 45.15
C THR A 303 2.54 -0.84 45.11
N VAL A 304 3.74 -1.26 44.68
CA VAL A 304 4.94 -0.40 44.72
C VAL A 304 5.56 -0.29 43.34
N HIS A 305 5.86 -1.42 42.73
CA HIS A 305 6.40 -1.49 41.38
C HIS A 305 5.26 -1.74 40.41
N ASP A 306 5.25 -1.08 39.25
CA ASP A 306 4.21 -1.29 38.25
C ASP A 306 4.41 -2.67 37.57
N HIS A 307 3.46 -3.59 37.79
CA HIS A 307 3.48 -4.92 37.18
C HIS A 307 3.63 -4.87 35.65
N ALA A 308 2.94 -3.95 34.96
CA ALA A 308 3.01 -3.89 33.51
C ALA A 308 4.42 -3.55 33.02
N LYS A 309 5.11 -2.66 33.74
CA LYS A 309 6.52 -2.32 33.49
C LYS A 309 7.45 -3.51 33.75
N ALA A 310 7.27 -4.22 34.87
CA ALA A 310 8.04 -5.44 35.14
C ALA A 310 7.87 -6.50 34.04
N MET A 311 6.63 -6.67 33.56
CA MET A 311 6.30 -7.58 32.47
C MET A 311 6.95 -7.21 31.15
N ALA A 312 6.99 -5.91 30.83
CA ALA A 312 7.54 -5.39 29.59
C ALA A 312 9.02 -5.75 29.39
N VAL A 313 9.80 -5.93 30.48
CA VAL A 313 11.20 -6.38 30.36
C VAL A 313 11.33 -7.77 29.73
N PHE A 314 10.36 -8.65 29.99
CA PHE A 314 10.39 -10.05 29.56
C PHE A 314 9.65 -10.31 28.27
N GLN A 315 8.52 -9.62 28.07
CA GLN A 315 7.62 -9.93 26.98
C GLN A 315 6.74 -8.73 26.59
N PRO A 316 6.45 -8.56 25.30
CA PRO A 316 5.54 -7.52 24.83
C PRO A 316 4.08 -7.81 25.16
N SER A 317 3.34 -6.74 25.45
CA SER A 317 1.88 -6.73 25.44
C SER A 317 1.37 -6.24 24.08
N LEU A 318 0.08 -6.47 23.81
CA LEU A 318 -0.54 -6.01 22.57
C LEU A 318 -0.44 -4.48 22.40
N ARG A 319 -0.64 -3.73 23.49
CA ARG A 319 -0.58 -2.26 23.53
C ARG A 319 0.83 -1.75 23.26
N LEU A 320 1.87 -2.37 23.83
CA LEU A 320 3.26 -1.95 23.61
C LEU A 320 3.74 -2.15 22.17
N LEU A 321 3.16 -3.07 21.42
CA LEU A 321 3.53 -3.30 20.02
C LEU A 321 2.92 -2.29 19.05
N VAL A 322 1.90 -1.53 19.45
CA VAL A 322 1.19 -0.57 18.59
C VAL A 322 2.15 0.44 17.93
N PRO A 323 3.00 1.19 18.66
CA PRO A 323 3.86 2.19 18.04
C PRO A 323 4.90 1.58 17.09
N PHE A 324 5.42 0.37 17.37
CA PHE A 324 6.31 -0.37 16.46
C PHE A 324 5.63 -0.71 15.12
N VAL A 325 4.38 -1.16 15.18
CA VAL A 325 3.57 -1.43 13.97
C VAL A 325 3.33 -0.13 13.19
N LEU A 326 3.02 0.97 13.88
CA LEU A 326 2.76 2.27 13.25
C LEU A 326 4.00 2.82 12.55
N LEU A 327 5.18 2.83 13.18
CA LEU A 327 6.44 3.26 12.55
C LEU A 327 6.77 2.42 11.32
N LEU A 328 6.69 1.09 11.43
CA LEU A 328 6.88 0.22 10.27
C LEU A 328 5.84 0.49 9.19
N GLY A 329 4.61 0.84 9.56
CA GLY A 329 3.56 1.31 8.64
C GLY A 329 3.95 2.57 7.88
N PHE A 330 4.51 3.57 8.58
CA PHE A 330 5.02 4.80 7.96
C PHE A 330 6.15 4.52 6.98
N HIS A 331 7.15 3.72 7.36
CA HIS A 331 8.31 3.45 6.51
C HIS A 331 7.99 2.52 5.32
N THR A 332 7.22 1.47 5.55
CA THR A 332 6.96 0.47 4.49
C THR A 332 5.83 0.87 3.56
N ALA A 333 4.89 1.66 4.09
CA ALA A 333 3.57 1.86 3.52
C ALA A 333 2.84 0.54 3.25
N PHE A 334 3.17 -0.58 3.90
CA PHE A 334 2.54 -1.89 3.63
C PHE A 334 1.04 -1.89 3.93
N ASN A 335 0.31 -2.80 3.27
CA ASN A 335 -1.11 -2.97 3.59
C ASN A 335 -1.23 -3.44 5.05
N PRO A 336 -2.22 -2.97 5.84
CA PRO A 336 -2.40 -3.37 7.23
C PRO A 336 -2.34 -4.88 7.46
N THR A 337 -2.98 -5.69 6.60
CA THR A 337 -2.98 -7.15 6.75
C THR A 337 -1.63 -7.79 6.45
N VAL A 338 -0.82 -7.15 5.59
CA VAL A 338 0.54 -7.62 5.24
C VAL A 338 1.48 -7.25 6.36
N LEU A 339 1.37 -6.02 6.87
CA LEU A 339 2.16 -5.51 7.97
C LEU A 339 1.98 -6.37 9.24
N LEU A 340 0.74 -6.61 9.67
CA LEU A 340 0.48 -7.42 10.87
C LEU A 340 0.88 -8.91 10.72
N LYS A 341 1.11 -9.38 9.48
CA LYS A 341 1.53 -10.76 9.16
C LYS A 341 3.00 -10.86 8.76
N LEU A 342 3.78 -9.81 8.98
CA LEU A 342 5.19 -9.77 8.58
C LEU A 342 6.00 -10.86 9.28
N LYS A 343 6.78 -11.61 8.51
CA LYS A 343 7.58 -12.74 9.00
C LYS A 343 9.09 -12.46 8.98
N ARG A 344 9.82 -13.14 9.86
CA ARG A 344 11.29 -13.05 9.94
C ARG A 344 11.95 -13.64 8.69
N SER A 345 11.42 -14.74 8.16
CA SER A 345 11.87 -15.31 6.89
C SER A 345 11.74 -14.37 5.67
N GLU A 346 10.96 -13.29 5.79
CA GLU A 346 10.76 -12.30 4.73
C GLU A 346 11.77 -11.12 4.80
N GLN A 347 12.71 -11.15 5.74
CA GLN A 347 13.80 -10.17 5.84
C GLN A 347 15.09 -10.70 5.23
N ARG A 348 15.83 -9.82 4.54
CA ARG A 348 17.19 -10.10 4.04
C ARG A 348 18.07 -8.87 4.23
N ARG A 349 19.32 -9.06 4.62
CA ARG A 349 20.35 -8.00 4.58
C ARG A 349 21.07 -8.09 3.25
N GLU A 350 21.18 -6.96 2.57
CA GLU A 350 21.84 -6.84 1.26
C GLU A 350 22.81 -5.66 1.32
N ARG A 351 23.98 -5.77 0.68
CA ARG A 351 24.93 -4.66 0.53
C ARG A 351 24.74 -4.04 -0.86
N LEU A 352 24.41 -2.75 -0.91
CA LEU A 352 24.18 -2.03 -2.15
C LEU A 352 25.00 -0.74 -2.14
N LEU A 353 25.89 -0.59 -3.13
CA LEU A 353 26.83 0.55 -3.23
C LEU A 353 27.63 0.76 -1.93
N GLY A 354 28.16 -0.34 -1.36
CA GLY A 354 28.96 -0.30 -0.14
C GLY A 354 28.17 -0.09 1.16
N LYS A 355 26.88 0.25 1.11
CA LYS A 355 26.03 0.45 2.29
C LYS A 355 25.16 -0.77 2.58
N GLU A 356 25.06 -1.13 3.85
CA GLU A 356 24.17 -2.21 4.29
C GLU A 356 22.71 -1.75 4.26
N ARG A 357 21.83 -2.62 3.76
CA ARG A 357 20.41 -2.37 3.62
C ARG A 357 19.59 -3.55 4.11
N LEU A 358 18.50 -3.26 4.80
CA LEU A 358 17.44 -4.21 5.09
C LEU A 358 16.48 -4.27 3.90
N ARG A 359 16.24 -5.46 3.36
CA ARG A 359 15.19 -5.75 2.38
C ARG A 359 14.08 -6.58 3.00
N LEU A 360 12.84 -6.12 2.87
CA LEU A 360 11.63 -6.82 3.29
C LEU A 360 10.83 -7.27 2.06
N THR A 361 10.45 -8.54 1.99
CA THR A 361 9.67 -9.14 0.88
C THR A 361 8.35 -9.74 1.36
N ALA A 362 7.47 -8.90 1.91
CA ALA A 362 6.26 -9.34 2.60
C ALA A 362 5.19 -9.94 1.65
N PHE A 363 4.69 -11.14 1.95
CA PHE A 363 3.75 -11.84 1.07
C PHE A 363 2.30 -11.34 1.21
N LYS A 364 1.65 -11.05 0.08
CA LYS A 364 0.24 -10.65 0.00
C LYS A 364 -0.62 -11.78 -0.57
N GLY A 365 -1.16 -12.61 0.33
CA GLY A 365 -1.88 -13.85 0.00
C GLY A 365 -3.05 -13.70 -0.98
N ARG A 366 -3.84 -12.62 -0.91
CA ARG A 366 -4.98 -12.42 -1.84
C ARG A 366 -4.59 -12.14 -3.29
N SER A 367 -3.34 -11.76 -3.55
CA SER A 367 -2.85 -11.45 -4.89
C SER A 367 -1.68 -12.33 -5.34
N GLY A 368 -1.19 -13.23 -4.48
CA GLY A 368 -0.02 -14.08 -4.76
C GLY A 368 1.25 -13.28 -5.08
N ARG A 369 1.45 -12.12 -4.44
CA ARG A 369 2.57 -11.20 -4.77
C ARG A 369 3.31 -10.76 -3.52
N HIS A 370 4.61 -10.51 -3.66
CA HIS A 370 5.43 -9.93 -2.61
C HIS A 370 5.44 -8.41 -2.68
N GLN A 371 5.38 -7.77 -1.52
CA GLN A 371 5.59 -6.36 -1.29
C GLN A 371 7.05 -6.14 -0.89
N VAL A 372 7.85 -5.51 -1.76
CA VAL A 372 9.31 -5.38 -1.58
C VAL A 372 9.75 -3.97 -1.18
N ARG A 373 10.39 -3.85 -0.02
CA ARG A 373 10.97 -2.59 0.46
C ARG A 373 12.43 -2.74 0.85
N SER A 374 13.20 -1.67 0.70
CA SER A 374 14.61 -1.65 1.09
C SER A 374 14.95 -0.36 1.82
N PHE A 375 15.59 -0.47 2.98
CA PHE A 375 15.96 0.63 3.87
C PHE A 375 17.46 0.60 4.17
N PRO A 376 18.14 1.74 4.27
CA PRO A 376 19.48 1.77 4.84
C PRO A 376 19.43 1.33 6.32
N VAL A 377 20.44 0.59 6.76
CA VAL A 377 20.59 0.26 8.19
C VAL A 377 21.19 1.47 8.90
N SER A 378 20.55 1.91 9.99
CA SER A 378 21.06 2.93 10.93
C SER A 378 20.70 2.51 12.35
N GLU A 379 21.27 3.19 13.35
CA GLU A 379 21.03 2.95 14.78
C GLU A 379 19.80 3.69 15.32
N ASP A 380 19.15 4.51 14.50
CA ASP A 380 17.99 5.29 14.92
C ASP A 380 16.87 4.35 15.40
N ALA A 381 16.20 4.73 16.50
CA ALA A 381 15.13 3.93 17.10
C ALA A 381 13.90 3.75 16.18
N ASP A 382 13.70 4.66 15.23
CA ASP A 382 12.63 4.58 14.21
C ASP A 382 13.06 3.79 12.96
N ASN A 383 14.33 3.43 12.83
CA ASN A 383 14.81 2.67 11.68
C ASN A 383 14.18 1.26 11.63
N PRO A 384 13.63 0.81 10.49
CA PRO A 384 13.05 -0.52 10.36
C PRO A 384 13.99 -1.68 10.73
N ALA A 385 15.31 -1.55 10.48
CA ALA A 385 16.29 -2.57 10.86
C ALA A 385 16.46 -2.66 12.39
N THR A 386 16.56 -1.52 13.07
CA THR A 386 16.66 -1.44 14.54
C THR A 386 15.38 -1.98 15.19
N ILE A 387 14.22 -1.56 14.71
CA ILE A 387 12.91 -2.03 15.20
C ILE A 387 12.82 -3.56 15.10
N LEU A 388 13.10 -4.14 13.92
CA LEU A 388 12.95 -5.58 13.73
C LEU A 388 13.99 -6.40 14.51
N ALA A 389 15.22 -5.90 14.64
CA ALA A 389 16.25 -6.53 15.47
C ALA A 389 15.83 -6.54 16.95
N PHE A 390 15.35 -5.40 17.47
CA PHE A 390 14.84 -5.31 18.83
C PHE A 390 13.65 -6.25 19.06
N LEU A 391 12.67 -6.30 18.14
CA LEU A 391 11.53 -7.21 18.28
C LEU A 391 11.95 -8.68 18.30
N ASP A 392 12.92 -9.07 17.47
CA ASP A 392 13.49 -10.42 17.46
C ASP A 392 14.13 -10.77 18.81
N GLU A 393 14.92 -9.84 19.36
CA GLU A 393 15.60 -9.98 20.65
C GLU A 393 14.61 -9.97 21.84
N TRP A 394 13.60 -9.11 21.79
CA TRP A 394 12.61 -8.94 22.84
C TRP A 394 11.68 -10.15 22.97
N THR A 395 11.32 -10.74 21.84
CA THR A 395 10.42 -11.91 21.78
C THR A 395 11.14 -13.26 21.81
N ALA A 396 12.48 -13.28 21.77
CA ALA A 396 13.29 -14.51 21.71
C ALA A 396 12.88 -15.54 22.77
N ARG A 397 12.59 -15.08 24.00
CA ARG A 397 12.22 -15.91 25.14
C ARG A 397 10.86 -16.61 24.99
N ILE A 398 9.86 -15.92 24.44
CA ILE A 398 8.49 -16.44 24.30
C ILE A 398 8.25 -17.16 22.98
N ARG A 399 9.12 -16.94 21.98
CA ARG A 399 8.97 -17.44 20.61
C ARG A 399 8.87 -18.96 20.50
N PRO A 400 9.70 -19.79 21.18
CA PRO A 400 9.59 -21.25 21.10
C PRO A 400 8.24 -21.80 21.58
N LEU A 401 7.53 -21.02 22.41
CA LEU A 401 6.23 -21.39 22.98
C LEU A 401 5.06 -21.01 22.05
N ALA A 402 5.30 -20.14 21.07
CA ALA A 402 4.28 -19.80 20.08
C ALA A 402 3.94 -21.02 19.21
N SER A 403 2.72 -21.03 18.64
CA SER A 403 2.31 -22.05 17.68
C SER A 403 3.35 -22.14 16.55
N PRO A 404 3.68 -23.34 15.99
CA PRO A 404 4.69 -23.47 14.94
C PRO A 404 4.49 -22.53 13.75
N HIS A 405 3.24 -22.15 13.46
CA HIS A 405 2.90 -21.19 12.42
C HIS A 405 3.30 -19.75 12.77
N ASP A 406 3.20 -19.38 14.04
CA ASP A 406 3.43 -18.03 14.54
C ASP A 406 4.88 -17.79 14.94
N GLN A 407 5.69 -18.83 15.15
CA GLN A 407 7.10 -18.71 15.56
C GLN A 407 7.95 -17.85 14.63
N ASP A 408 7.57 -17.72 13.36
CA ASP A 408 8.23 -16.88 12.36
C ASP A 408 7.66 -15.45 12.29
N SER A 409 6.65 -15.10 13.09
CA SER A 409 6.05 -13.75 13.12
C SER A 409 6.92 -12.77 13.90
N PHE A 410 7.05 -11.51 13.43
CA PHE A 410 7.73 -10.47 14.22
C PHE A 410 6.92 -10.05 15.45
N PHE A 411 5.60 -9.88 15.28
CA PHE A 411 4.74 -9.33 16.32
C PHE A 411 4.09 -10.41 17.18
N LEU A 412 4.87 -10.99 18.09
CA LEU A 412 4.40 -11.89 19.13
C LEU A 412 4.08 -11.11 20.40
N TYR A 413 3.03 -11.48 21.12
CA TYR A 413 2.64 -10.86 22.39
C TYR A 413 2.00 -11.89 23.33
N VAL A 414 1.91 -11.56 24.62
CA VAL A 414 1.21 -12.42 25.60
C VAL A 414 -0.24 -11.94 25.78
N LYS A 415 -1.19 -12.86 25.58
CA LYS A 415 -2.63 -12.65 25.77
C LYS A 415 -2.94 -12.61 27.27
N GLY A 416 -3.77 -11.66 27.68
CA GLY A 416 -4.41 -11.73 29.00
C GLY A 416 -5.52 -12.79 28.97
N GLY A 417 -5.33 -13.95 29.63
CA GLY A 417 -6.30 -15.05 29.61
C GLY A 417 -6.41 -15.79 30.95
N ARG A 418 -7.65 -16.21 31.29
CA ARG A 418 -8.05 -16.83 32.57
C ARG A 418 -7.36 -18.18 32.82
N ALA A 419 -7.23 -18.49 34.10
CA ALA A 419 -6.55 -19.63 34.67
C ALA A 419 -7.05 -21.01 34.16
N GLY A 420 -6.42 -21.58 33.13
CA GLY A 420 -6.38 -23.04 32.82
C GLY A 420 -5.10 -23.72 33.31
N SER A 421 -4.84 -25.01 33.07
CA SER A 421 -3.67 -25.73 33.62
C SER A 421 -2.28 -25.23 33.10
N PRO A 422 -1.17 -25.42 33.86
CA PRO A 422 0.14 -24.78 33.60
C PRO A 422 0.76 -25.04 32.22
N GLU A 423 0.66 -26.26 31.69
CA GLU A 423 1.36 -26.66 30.46
C GLU A 423 0.57 -26.31 29.18
N LYS A 424 -0.77 -26.39 29.23
CA LYS A 424 -1.64 -25.88 28.14
C LYS A 424 -1.70 -24.35 28.10
N ARG A 425 -1.37 -23.67 29.21
CA ARG A 425 -1.35 -22.20 29.33
C ARG A 425 -0.35 -21.51 28.40
N TYR A 426 0.86 -22.05 28.18
CA TYR A 426 1.92 -21.25 27.54
C TYR A 426 1.71 -21.03 26.03
N ALA A 427 1.41 -22.08 25.26
CA ALA A 427 1.18 -21.94 23.83
C ALA A 427 -0.12 -21.19 23.49
N GLU A 428 -1.15 -21.33 24.33
CA GLU A 428 -2.40 -20.58 24.18
C GLU A 428 -2.28 -19.12 24.65
N ALA A 429 -1.38 -18.85 25.60
CA ALA A 429 -1.08 -17.50 26.09
C ALA A 429 -0.31 -16.67 25.08
N ILE A 430 0.47 -17.24 24.16
CA ILE A 430 1.14 -16.45 23.11
C ILE A 430 0.16 -16.16 21.96
N GLY A 431 0.06 -14.89 21.60
CA GLY A 431 -0.63 -14.40 20.42
C GLY A 431 0.34 -13.87 19.38
N SER A 432 -0.07 -13.94 18.11
CA SER A 432 0.55 -13.21 17.03
C SER A 432 -0.43 -12.19 16.49
N MET A 433 0.04 -11.01 16.11
CA MET A 433 -0.78 -10.03 15.38
C MET A 433 -1.35 -10.60 14.08
N ALA A 434 -0.71 -11.63 13.50
CA ALA A 434 -1.21 -12.34 12.34
C ALA A 434 -2.60 -12.96 12.60
N GLY A 435 -2.81 -13.47 13.82
CA GLY A 435 -4.07 -14.05 14.29
C GLY A 435 -5.16 -13.00 14.59
N LEU A 436 -4.81 -11.71 14.67
CA LEU A 436 -5.78 -10.62 14.77
C LEU A 436 -6.36 -10.23 13.42
N VAL A 437 -5.81 -10.73 12.31
CA VAL A 437 -6.38 -10.54 10.99
C VAL A 437 -7.27 -11.74 10.70
N SER A 438 -8.59 -11.50 10.70
CA SER A 438 -9.57 -12.52 10.34
C SER A 438 -9.19 -13.18 9.03
N GLU A 439 -9.00 -14.50 9.06
CA GLU A 439 -8.75 -15.24 7.86
C GLU A 439 -9.93 -15.15 6.90
N SER A 440 -11.18 -15.15 7.35
CA SER A 440 -12.36 -15.15 6.47
C SER A 440 -12.60 -13.81 5.76
N THR A 441 -12.38 -12.69 6.45
CA THR A 441 -12.77 -11.36 5.97
C THR A 441 -11.57 -10.48 5.64
N GLY A 442 -10.38 -10.77 6.20
CA GLY A 442 -9.21 -9.89 6.17
C GLY A 442 -9.39 -8.65 7.04
N THR A 443 -10.41 -8.63 7.90
CA THR A 443 -10.66 -7.53 8.85
C THR A 443 -9.79 -7.70 10.08
N ILE A 444 -9.33 -6.57 10.61
CA ILE A 444 -8.56 -6.55 11.85
C ILE A 444 -9.53 -6.66 13.03
N ASN A 445 -9.22 -7.53 13.99
CA ASN A 445 -10.04 -7.84 15.15
C ASN A 445 -10.13 -6.64 16.13
N ALA A 446 -11.19 -6.60 16.92
CA ALA A 446 -11.48 -5.60 17.94
C ALA A 446 -10.33 -5.42 18.96
N SER A 447 -9.57 -6.48 19.28
CA SER A 447 -8.43 -6.37 20.22
C SER A 447 -7.36 -5.39 19.74
N TRP A 448 -7.04 -5.38 18.45
CA TRP A 448 -6.12 -4.39 17.87
C TRP A 448 -6.72 -2.99 17.95
N ASN A 449 -7.99 -2.82 17.57
CA ASN A 449 -8.64 -1.52 17.61
C ASN A 449 -8.69 -0.95 19.02
N LYS A 450 -8.88 -1.81 20.03
CA LYS A 450 -8.81 -1.43 21.45
C LYS A 450 -7.40 -0.96 21.84
N ALA A 451 -6.37 -1.73 21.51
CA ALA A 451 -4.99 -1.35 21.80
C ALA A 451 -4.56 -0.05 21.08
N LEU A 452 -5.02 0.15 19.85
CA LEU A 452 -4.80 1.39 19.10
C LEU A 452 -5.53 2.58 19.74
N LEU A 453 -6.76 2.39 20.20
CA LEU A 453 -7.52 3.42 20.91
C LEU A 453 -6.86 3.78 22.25
N GLU A 454 -6.34 2.81 22.99
CA GLU A 454 -5.56 3.05 24.21
C GLU A 454 -4.32 3.90 23.89
N PHE A 455 -3.56 3.58 22.83
CA PHE A 455 -2.44 4.41 22.37
C PHE A 455 -2.88 5.84 22.01
N CYS A 456 -3.99 5.99 21.30
CA CYS A 456 -4.53 7.32 20.98
C CYS A 456 -4.84 8.12 22.25
N THR A 457 -5.51 7.51 23.22
CA THR A 457 -5.86 8.16 24.50
C THR A 457 -4.61 8.57 25.29
N ASP A 458 -3.61 7.70 25.37
CA ASP A 458 -2.37 7.95 26.13
C ASP A 458 -1.60 9.18 25.61
N HIS A 459 -1.73 9.49 24.31
CA HIS A 459 -1.02 10.58 23.63
C HIS A 459 -1.93 11.76 23.23
N GLY A 460 -3.21 11.75 23.62
CA GLY A 460 -4.15 12.82 23.26
C GLY A 460 -4.42 12.93 21.75
N LEU A 461 -4.37 11.81 21.03
CA LEU A 461 -4.56 11.74 19.57
C LEU A 461 -6.00 11.35 19.22
N ASP A 462 -6.49 11.86 18.08
CA ASP A 462 -7.78 11.46 17.53
C ASP A 462 -7.78 9.99 17.09
N SER A 463 -8.96 9.36 17.10
CA SER A 463 -9.10 7.98 16.65
C SER A 463 -8.81 7.86 15.15
N PHE A 464 -7.94 6.92 14.78
CA PHE A 464 -7.66 6.60 13.38
C PHE A 464 -7.54 5.09 13.17
N SER A 465 -7.47 4.67 11.91
CA SER A 465 -7.26 3.28 11.52
C SER A 465 -5.89 3.07 10.89
N LEU A 466 -5.32 1.87 11.03
CA LEU A 466 -4.05 1.50 10.39
C LEU A 466 -4.11 1.63 8.85
N LYS A 467 -5.31 1.56 8.27
CA LYS A 467 -5.52 1.82 6.84
C LYS A 467 -5.22 3.28 6.50
N GLN A 468 -5.65 4.24 7.32
CA GLN A 468 -5.42 5.67 7.09
C GLN A 468 -3.93 6.01 7.03
N VAL A 469 -3.09 5.42 7.91
CA VAL A 469 -1.63 5.59 7.89
C VAL A 469 -1.05 5.34 6.49
N ARG A 470 -1.38 4.19 5.88
CA ARG A 470 -0.91 3.88 4.52
C ARG A 470 -1.42 4.87 3.47
N HIS A 471 -2.67 5.32 3.57
CA HIS A 471 -3.22 6.29 2.62
C HIS A 471 -2.49 7.64 2.74
N THR A 472 -2.26 8.11 3.96
CA THR A 472 -1.53 9.34 4.22
C THR A 472 -0.10 9.28 3.70
N VAL A 473 0.64 8.20 3.96
CA VAL A 473 2.02 8.04 3.44
C VAL A 473 2.08 8.10 1.91
N LEU A 474 1.08 7.53 1.23
CA LEU A 474 1.01 7.57 -0.23
C LEU A 474 0.66 8.96 -0.77
N ASP A 475 -0.16 9.74 -0.06
CA ASP A 475 -0.48 11.12 -0.43
C ASP A 475 0.70 12.07 -0.17
N ILE A 476 1.42 11.90 0.95
CA ILE A 476 2.69 12.60 1.23
C ILE A 476 3.71 12.29 0.13
N ALA A 477 3.88 11.02 -0.22
CA ALA A 477 4.77 10.63 -1.31
C ALA A 477 4.37 11.25 -2.66
N HIS A 478 3.06 11.38 -2.93
CA HIS A 478 2.56 12.05 -4.12
C HIS A 478 2.92 13.54 -4.12
N THR A 479 2.80 14.21 -2.96
CA THR A 479 3.13 15.62 -2.81
C THR A 479 4.64 15.87 -2.95
N ILE A 480 5.49 15.05 -2.30
CA ILE A 480 6.95 15.17 -2.38
C ILE A 480 7.48 14.89 -3.79
N ARG A 481 6.82 14.01 -4.55
CA ARG A 481 7.22 13.65 -5.93
C ARG A 481 6.48 14.48 -6.99
N GLU A 482 5.91 15.62 -6.61
CA GLU A 482 5.22 16.56 -7.50
C GLU A 482 4.15 15.91 -8.42
N GLY A 483 3.50 14.86 -7.93
CA GLY A 483 2.49 14.12 -8.69
C GLY A 483 3.01 13.02 -9.62
N ASP A 484 4.28 12.58 -9.50
CA ASP A 484 4.75 11.40 -10.23
C ASP A 484 4.03 10.12 -9.75
N LEU A 485 2.99 9.76 -10.50
CA LEU A 485 2.17 8.58 -10.26
C LEU A 485 2.98 7.27 -10.32
N ARG A 486 4.09 7.21 -11.06
CA ARG A 486 4.94 6.00 -11.13
C ARG A 486 5.81 5.87 -9.88
N ALA A 487 6.35 6.97 -9.37
CA ALA A 487 7.04 6.98 -8.08
C ALA A 487 6.08 6.56 -6.95
N VAL A 488 4.88 7.13 -6.92
CA VAL A 488 3.83 6.74 -5.97
C VAL A 488 3.36 5.30 -6.21
N GLN A 489 3.37 4.81 -7.45
CA GLN A 489 3.06 3.41 -7.75
C GLN A 489 4.13 2.46 -7.23
N ALA A 490 5.41 2.82 -7.30
CA ALA A 490 6.51 2.06 -6.73
C ALA A 490 6.42 2.02 -5.18
N ILE A 491 5.95 3.11 -4.56
CA ILE A 491 5.67 3.17 -3.12
C ILE A 491 4.35 2.43 -2.78
N GLY A 492 3.30 2.52 -3.58
CA GLY A 492 2.09 1.73 -3.37
C GLY A 492 2.28 0.24 -3.67
N GLN A 493 3.25 -0.09 -4.52
CA GLN A 493 3.37 -1.37 -5.23
C GLN A 493 2.04 -1.79 -5.86
N HIS A 494 1.34 -0.81 -6.45
CA HIS A 494 0.06 -1.03 -7.10
C HIS A 494 0.29 -1.60 -8.50
N ARG A 495 -0.57 -2.52 -8.96
CA ARG A 495 -0.47 -3.08 -10.32
C ARG A 495 -0.78 -2.04 -11.39
N ARG A 496 -1.73 -1.14 -11.10
CA ARG A 496 -2.24 -0.15 -12.05
C ARG A 496 -2.17 1.24 -11.43
N PRO A 497 -1.74 2.27 -12.17
CA PRO A 497 -1.78 3.66 -11.73
C PRO A 497 -3.20 4.12 -11.36
N GLU A 498 -4.21 3.57 -12.04
CA GLU A 498 -5.65 3.80 -11.76
C GLU A 498 -6.00 3.61 -10.28
N THR A 499 -5.37 2.64 -9.61
CA THR A 499 -5.63 2.37 -8.20
C THR A 499 -5.24 3.56 -7.32
N ILE A 500 -4.21 4.31 -7.70
CA ILE A 500 -3.74 5.51 -7.00
C ILE A 500 -4.77 6.64 -7.19
N LEU A 501 -5.13 6.94 -8.44
CA LEU A 501 -6.10 8.00 -8.79
C LEU A 501 -7.51 7.77 -8.21
N SER A 502 -7.91 6.50 -8.07
CA SER A 502 -9.24 6.14 -7.57
C SER A 502 -9.31 6.00 -6.04
N HIS A 503 -8.25 5.53 -5.39
CA HIS A 503 -8.30 5.17 -3.97
C HIS A 503 -7.35 5.94 -3.06
N TYR A 504 -6.31 6.58 -3.60
CA TYR A 504 -5.20 7.13 -2.80
C TYR A 504 -4.88 8.60 -3.07
N THR A 505 -5.40 9.21 -4.13
CA THR A 505 -5.32 10.67 -4.30
C THR A 505 -6.42 11.35 -3.49
N SER A 506 -6.01 12.22 -2.56
CA SER A 506 -6.90 13.20 -1.95
C SER A 506 -7.53 14.11 -3.00
N ASP A 507 -8.62 14.81 -2.64
CA ASP A 507 -9.22 15.81 -3.53
C ASP A 507 -8.26 16.96 -3.83
N ALA A 508 -7.35 17.29 -2.89
CA ALA A 508 -6.28 18.26 -3.11
C ALA A 508 -5.26 17.77 -4.17
N ALA A 509 -4.84 16.50 -4.10
CA ALA A 509 -3.97 15.92 -5.11
C ALA A 509 -4.62 15.87 -6.50
N ARG A 510 -5.94 15.67 -6.57
CA ARG A 510 -6.70 15.73 -7.83
C ARG A 510 -6.69 17.13 -8.44
N ARG A 511 -7.01 18.17 -7.66
CA ARG A 511 -7.00 19.56 -8.13
C ARG A 511 -5.63 19.99 -8.68
N ARG A 512 -4.54 19.65 -7.98
CA ARG A 512 -3.17 19.92 -8.46
C ARG A 512 -2.87 19.22 -9.79
N ASN A 513 -3.33 17.98 -9.96
CA ASN A 513 -3.16 17.25 -11.21
C ASN A 513 -4.00 17.88 -12.33
N ASP A 514 -5.21 18.36 -12.04
CA ASP A 514 -6.08 19.04 -13.01
C ASP A 514 -5.46 20.38 -13.45
N GLU A 515 -4.90 21.16 -12.52
CA GLU A 515 -4.15 22.40 -12.81
C GLU A 515 -2.92 22.12 -13.69
N ARG A 516 -2.16 21.08 -13.36
CA ARG A 516 -0.99 20.69 -14.16
C ARG A 516 -1.38 20.18 -15.55
N LEU A 517 -2.48 19.43 -15.64
CA LEU A 517 -3.03 18.99 -16.93
C LEU A 517 -3.44 20.19 -17.78
N ALA A 518 -4.09 21.20 -17.18
CA ALA A 518 -4.46 22.43 -17.87
C ALA A 518 -3.23 23.15 -18.44
N GLN A 519 -2.14 23.30 -17.66
CA GLN A 519 -0.89 23.90 -18.13
C GLN A 519 -0.28 23.13 -19.34
N VAL A 520 -0.28 21.80 -19.27
CA VAL A 520 0.21 20.94 -20.38
C VAL A 520 -0.69 21.05 -21.61
N MET A 521 -2.00 21.15 -21.42
CA MET A 521 -2.95 21.32 -22.52
C MET A 521 -2.76 22.68 -23.21
N GLU A 522 -2.63 23.76 -22.44
CA GLU A 522 -2.39 25.12 -22.98
C GLU A 522 -1.07 25.21 -23.76
N THR A 523 0.02 24.70 -23.20
CA THR A 523 1.33 24.70 -23.89
C THR A 523 1.31 23.87 -25.16
N ARG A 524 0.55 22.75 -25.18
CA ARG A 524 0.33 21.94 -26.39
C ARG A 524 -0.52 22.69 -27.42
N THR A 525 -1.56 23.39 -27.00
CA THR A 525 -2.39 24.21 -27.88
C THR A 525 -1.55 25.30 -28.53
N ARG A 526 -0.70 26.01 -27.77
CA ARG A 526 0.24 26.99 -28.32
C ARG A 526 1.19 26.37 -29.34
N TRP A 527 1.75 25.19 -29.04
CA TRP A 527 2.61 24.47 -29.98
C TRP A 527 1.87 24.15 -31.30
N CYS A 528 0.63 23.66 -31.23
CA CYS A 528 -0.18 23.41 -32.43
C CYS A 528 -0.48 24.71 -33.20
N ASN A 529 -0.91 25.77 -32.51
CA ASN A 529 -1.28 27.04 -33.13
C ASN A 529 -0.11 27.75 -33.81
N THR A 530 1.11 27.50 -33.33
CA THR A 530 2.34 28.10 -33.87
C THR A 530 3.05 27.16 -34.86
N GLY A 531 2.42 26.06 -35.28
CA GLY A 531 3.05 25.09 -36.18
C GLY A 531 4.32 24.45 -35.61
N GLY A 532 4.49 24.49 -34.29
CA GLY A 532 5.66 24.01 -33.58
C GLY A 532 6.80 25.01 -33.39
N LEU A 533 6.63 26.29 -33.78
CA LEU A 533 7.63 27.35 -33.56
C LEU A 533 7.89 27.60 -32.08
N ILE A 534 6.85 27.53 -31.24
CA ILE A 534 6.96 27.70 -29.78
C ILE A 534 6.79 26.35 -29.10
N ASP A 535 7.90 25.75 -28.64
CA ASP A 535 7.91 24.46 -27.94
C ASP A 535 8.31 24.61 -26.47
N ALA A 536 7.31 24.68 -25.60
CA ALA A 536 7.51 24.81 -24.15
C ALA A 536 8.25 23.62 -23.51
N ARG A 537 8.38 22.47 -24.21
CA ARG A 537 9.16 21.32 -23.71
C ARG A 537 10.67 21.62 -23.73
N ARG A 538 11.10 22.61 -24.51
CA ARG A 538 12.50 23.02 -24.62
C ARG A 538 12.87 24.15 -23.67
N SER A 539 11.91 24.83 -23.05
CA SER A 539 12.12 26.01 -22.19
C SER A 539 13.20 25.81 -21.11
N ALA A 540 13.24 24.64 -20.45
CA ALA A 540 14.25 24.33 -19.43
C ALA A 540 15.69 24.21 -19.98
N VAL A 541 15.86 23.71 -21.21
CA VAL A 541 17.16 23.62 -21.89
C VAL A 541 17.54 24.97 -22.50
N ASP A 542 16.54 25.73 -22.93
CA ASP A 542 16.70 26.99 -23.61
C ASP A 542 16.87 28.18 -22.65
N GLY A 543 16.87 27.95 -21.33
CA GLY A 543 17.04 28.99 -20.32
C GLY A 543 15.89 30.01 -20.30
N GLY A 544 14.69 29.60 -20.71
CA GLY A 544 13.50 30.45 -20.75
C GLY A 544 12.34 29.89 -19.93
N ASP A 545 11.32 30.73 -19.72
CA ASP A 545 10.10 30.35 -19.04
C ASP A 545 9.14 29.61 -19.99
N ILE A 546 8.37 28.66 -19.46
CA ILE A 546 7.26 27.97 -20.14
C ILE A 546 6.19 28.98 -20.59
N GLY A 547 6.03 30.10 -19.88
CA GLY A 547 5.13 31.19 -20.27
C GLY A 547 5.62 31.99 -21.48
N SER A 548 6.94 32.13 -21.67
CA SER A 548 7.50 32.95 -22.75
C SER A 548 7.23 32.37 -24.15
N ALA A 549 7.10 33.28 -25.12
CA ALA A 549 6.94 32.92 -26.53
C ALA A 549 8.28 32.67 -27.24
N THR A 550 9.36 33.27 -26.74
CA THR A 550 10.68 33.24 -27.38
C THR A 550 11.70 32.55 -26.47
N PRO A 551 12.46 31.56 -26.97
CA PRO A 551 13.51 30.88 -26.19
C PRO A 551 14.52 31.86 -25.57
N GLY A 552 14.92 31.61 -24.32
CA GLY A 552 15.85 32.47 -23.55
C GLY A 552 15.21 33.67 -22.85
N TRP A 553 13.88 33.80 -22.92
CA TRP A 553 13.13 34.89 -22.28
C TRP A 553 12.24 34.38 -21.14
N LEU A 554 11.92 35.30 -20.23
CA LEU A 554 10.95 35.14 -19.15
C LEU A 554 9.74 36.06 -19.45
N CYS A 555 8.54 35.65 -19.03
CA CYS A 555 7.33 36.46 -19.23
C CYS A 555 6.61 36.69 -17.90
N LEU A 556 6.31 37.95 -17.59
CA LEU A 556 5.62 38.33 -16.35
C LEU A 556 4.12 37.98 -16.38
N ASP A 557 3.48 38.09 -17.54
CA ASP A 557 2.10 37.66 -17.75
C ASP A 557 1.91 37.11 -19.18
N PRO A 558 2.00 35.78 -19.36
CA PRO A 558 1.90 35.17 -20.68
C PRO A 558 0.46 35.12 -21.23
N TYR A 559 -0.56 35.41 -20.42
CA TYR A 559 -1.97 35.37 -20.81
C TYR A 559 -2.55 36.74 -21.15
N SER A 560 -1.82 37.82 -20.94
CA SER A 560 -2.25 39.18 -21.25
C SER A 560 -1.19 39.94 -22.05
N SER A 561 -0.69 39.34 -23.14
CA SER A 561 0.35 39.96 -23.97
C SER A 561 -0.14 41.26 -24.61
N PRO A 562 0.65 42.36 -24.55
CA PRO A 562 0.32 43.63 -25.19
C PRO A 562 0.71 43.67 -26.68
N VAL A 563 1.33 42.61 -27.22
CA VAL A 563 1.75 42.57 -28.62
C VAL A 563 0.54 42.50 -29.54
N ALA A 564 0.57 43.27 -30.64
CA ALA A 564 -0.53 43.30 -31.60
C ALA A 564 -0.85 41.89 -32.15
N GLY A 565 -2.14 41.59 -32.29
CA GLY A 565 -2.62 40.29 -32.77
C GLY A 565 -2.64 39.17 -31.72
N GLN A 566 -2.35 39.47 -30.46
CA GLN A 566 -2.47 38.52 -29.35
C GLN A 566 -3.83 38.58 -28.67
N GLU A 567 -4.32 37.43 -28.20
CA GLU A 567 -5.62 37.31 -27.53
C GLU A 567 -5.47 37.19 -26.01
N LYS A 568 -6.23 37.98 -25.26
CA LYS A 568 -6.26 37.92 -23.80
C LYS A 568 -6.86 36.60 -23.31
N GLY A 569 -6.27 36.02 -22.26
CA GLY A 569 -6.67 34.73 -21.69
C GLY A 569 -6.07 33.53 -22.39
N ARG A 570 -5.20 33.72 -23.39
CA ARG A 570 -4.46 32.65 -24.09
C ARG A 570 -2.97 32.88 -24.00
N LEU A 571 -2.18 31.81 -24.04
CA LEU A 571 -0.73 31.93 -24.09
C LEU A 571 -0.30 32.69 -25.36
N CYS A 572 0.57 33.69 -25.16
CA CYS A 572 1.15 34.46 -26.25
C CYS A 572 1.82 33.57 -27.31
N THR A 573 1.50 33.82 -28.58
CA THR A 573 2.00 33.15 -29.79
C THR A 573 3.01 34.01 -30.57
N ALA A 574 3.35 35.21 -30.09
CA ALA A 574 4.22 36.17 -30.76
C ALA A 574 5.71 35.79 -30.70
N TYR A 575 6.10 34.74 -31.44
CA TYR A 575 7.48 34.28 -31.53
C TYR A 575 8.43 35.39 -32.01
N GLY A 576 9.58 35.54 -31.34
CA GLY A 576 10.60 36.54 -31.67
C GLY A 576 10.28 37.97 -31.22
N ARG A 577 9.08 38.24 -30.70
CA ARG A 577 8.61 39.59 -30.30
C ARG A 577 8.92 39.95 -28.85
N CYS A 578 9.49 39.02 -28.07
CA CYS A 578 9.82 39.28 -26.65
C CYS A 578 10.75 40.49 -26.43
N PRO A 579 11.77 40.79 -27.26
CA PRO A 579 12.70 41.89 -26.98
C PRO A 579 12.08 43.29 -26.88
N SER A 580 10.95 43.52 -27.56
CA SER A 580 10.22 44.80 -27.54
C SER A 580 9.00 44.77 -26.61
N CYS A 581 8.74 43.65 -25.92
CA CYS A 581 7.57 43.49 -25.07
C CYS A 581 7.86 43.99 -23.64
N PRO A 582 7.02 44.86 -23.05
CA PRO A 582 7.26 45.36 -21.69
C PRO A 582 7.06 44.29 -20.60
N LEU A 583 6.45 43.15 -20.93
CA LEU A 583 6.27 42.01 -20.02
C LEU A 583 7.41 40.99 -20.10
N ALA A 584 8.40 41.24 -20.96
CA ALA A 584 9.51 40.32 -21.17
C ALA A 584 10.69 40.67 -20.27
N SER A 585 11.37 39.65 -19.78
CA SER A 585 12.60 39.77 -19.00
C SER A 585 13.59 38.69 -19.43
N VAL A 586 14.85 38.85 -19.07
CA VAL A 586 15.95 37.91 -19.38
C VAL A 586 16.82 37.78 -18.14
N ASP A 587 17.28 36.56 -17.86
CA ASP A 587 18.30 36.34 -16.85
C ASP A 587 19.68 36.77 -17.38
N LEU A 588 20.11 37.97 -16.98
CA LEU A 588 21.35 38.60 -17.44
C LEU A 588 22.63 37.92 -16.92
N ALA A 589 22.51 36.99 -15.96
CA ALA A 589 23.61 36.16 -15.47
C ALA A 589 23.69 34.79 -16.20
N SER A 590 22.68 34.44 -17.01
CA SER A 590 22.61 33.15 -17.68
C SER A 590 23.32 33.14 -19.04
N ALA A 591 24.37 32.31 -19.14
CA ALA A 591 25.06 32.07 -20.41
C ALA A 591 24.11 31.50 -21.48
N THR A 592 23.19 30.60 -21.08
CA THR A 592 22.19 30.01 -21.97
C THR A 592 21.27 31.08 -22.57
N ALA A 593 20.76 31.99 -21.73
CA ALA A 593 19.92 33.09 -22.20
C ALA A 593 20.69 34.02 -23.13
N CYS A 594 21.97 34.31 -22.84
CA CYS A 594 22.84 35.11 -23.70
C CYS A 594 23.00 34.50 -25.10
N VAL A 595 23.25 33.18 -25.20
CA VAL A 595 23.32 32.48 -26.50
C VAL A 595 21.99 32.59 -27.25
N ARG A 596 20.85 32.42 -26.58
CA ARG A 596 19.52 32.51 -27.20
C ARG A 596 19.20 33.90 -27.73
N VAL A 597 19.55 34.94 -26.99
CA VAL A 597 19.41 36.34 -27.44
C VAL A 597 20.28 36.60 -28.67
N ARG A 598 21.52 36.10 -28.71
CA ARG A 598 22.40 36.19 -29.90
C ARG A 598 21.84 35.44 -31.10
N GLN A 599 21.31 34.22 -30.89
CA GLN A 599 20.70 33.43 -31.96
C GLN A 599 19.45 34.12 -32.51
N LEU A 600 18.63 34.74 -31.66
CA LEU A 600 17.48 35.51 -32.12
C LEU A 600 17.89 36.70 -32.99
N LEU A 601 18.92 37.45 -32.58
CA LEU A 601 19.45 38.52 -33.41
C LEU A 601 19.91 38.00 -34.78
N HIS A 602 20.62 36.87 -34.80
CA HIS A 602 21.05 36.25 -36.05
C HIS A 602 19.86 35.88 -36.94
N ARG A 603 18.80 35.24 -36.41
CA ARG A 603 17.58 34.92 -37.16
C ARG A 603 16.87 36.17 -37.71
N VAL A 604 16.83 37.23 -36.90
CA VAL A 604 16.26 38.52 -37.30
C VAL A 604 17.07 39.15 -38.44
N ASP A 605 18.39 39.01 -38.43
CA ASP A 605 19.24 39.49 -39.53
C ASP A 605 19.13 38.61 -40.78
N GLU A 606 19.05 37.29 -40.65
CA GLU A 606 18.81 36.36 -41.77
C GLU A 606 17.51 36.70 -42.51
N ALA A 607 16.45 37.03 -41.76
CA ALA A 607 15.15 37.41 -42.31
C ALA A 607 15.17 38.62 -43.25
N ARG A 608 16.26 39.42 -43.30
CA ARG A 608 16.45 40.48 -44.29
C ARG A 608 16.53 39.94 -45.72
N SER A 609 16.99 38.70 -45.88
CA SER A 609 17.15 38.05 -47.18
C SER A 609 15.82 37.47 -47.68
N ASP A 610 14.93 37.10 -46.75
CA ASP A 610 13.67 36.42 -47.04
C ASP A 610 12.46 37.39 -47.18
N LEU A 611 12.60 38.62 -46.69
CA LEU A 611 11.54 39.64 -46.69
C LEU A 611 11.89 40.82 -47.60
N SER A 612 10.86 41.56 -48.05
CA SER A 612 11.08 42.87 -48.65
C SER A 612 11.70 43.84 -47.63
N ALA A 613 12.48 44.81 -48.09
CA ALA A 613 13.13 45.80 -47.22
C ALA A 613 12.13 46.54 -46.32
N GLU A 614 10.98 46.95 -46.88
CA GLU A 614 9.90 47.60 -46.13
C GLU A 614 9.26 46.64 -45.10
N GLY A 615 9.03 45.39 -45.49
CA GLY A 615 8.49 44.36 -44.60
C GLY A 615 9.42 44.07 -43.42
N TRP A 616 10.73 43.99 -43.65
CA TRP A 616 11.71 43.82 -42.58
C TRP A 616 11.77 45.05 -41.66
N LEU A 617 11.75 46.26 -42.24
CA LEU A 617 11.78 47.51 -41.45
C LEU A 617 10.55 47.62 -40.55
N HIS A 618 9.37 47.27 -41.04
CA HIS A 618 8.14 47.28 -40.25
C HIS A 618 8.11 46.17 -39.19
N ALA A 619 8.53 44.96 -39.54
CA ALA A 619 8.39 43.80 -38.66
C ALA A 619 9.53 43.68 -37.64
N TRP A 620 10.78 43.94 -38.00
CA TRP A 620 11.93 43.44 -37.23
C TRP A 620 12.96 44.50 -36.83
N LYS A 621 12.89 45.71 -37.38
CA LYS A 621 13.83 46.79 -37.07
C LYS A 621 13.94 47.08 -35.56
N ASP A 622 12.81 47.31 -34.91
CA ASP A 622 12.79 47.69 -33.49
C ASP A 622 13.27 46.55 -32.59
N ILE A 623 13.00 45.31 -32.99
CA ILE A 623 13.46 44.11 -32.28
C ILE A 623 14.98 43.97 -32.41
N ALA A 624 15.53 44.16 -33.61
CA ALA A 624 16.97 44.13 -33.84
C ALA A 624 17.70 45.22 -33.04
N LEU A 625 17.14 46.42 -32.98
CA LEU A 625 17.68 47.53 -32.18
C LEU A 625 17.65 47.19 -30.69
N ALA A 626 16.50 46.76 -30.15
CA ALA A 626 16.40 46.37 -28.75
C ALA A 626 17.41 45.27 -28.37
N LEU A 627 17.59 44.26 -29.24
CA LEU A 627 18.56 43.19 -29.01
C LEU A 627 20.00 43.71 -28.96
N ARG A 628 20.39 44.58 -29.90
CA ARG A 628 21.76 45.10 -30.02
C ARG A 628 22.12 46.15 -28.99
N GLU A 629 21.20 47.07 -28.72
CA GLU A 629 21.47 48.29 -27.95
C GLU A 629 21.09 48.14 -26.48
N THR A 630 20.08 47.31 -26.17
CA THR A 630 19.58 47.14 -24.81
C THR A 630 20.00 45.81 -24.21
N TRP A 631 19.64 44.70 -24.85
CA TRP A 631 19.70 43.38 -24.19
C TRP A 631 21.10 42.76 -24.22
N LEU A 632 21.77 42.69 -25.36
CA LEU A 632 23.10 42.09 -25.46
C LEU A 632 24.16 42.82 -24.60
N PRO A 633 24.20 44.17 -24.53
CA PRO A 633 25.14 44.89 -23.68
C PRO A 633 24.88 44.70 -22.18
N ALA A 634 23.64 44.40 -21.78
CA ALA A 634 23.24 44.28 -20.38
C ALA A 634 23.71 42.97 -19.70
N PHE A 635 24.14 41.96 -20.46
CA PHE A 635 24.65 40.71 -19.88
C PHE A 635 26.00 40.90 -19.18
N SER A 636 26.20 40.18 -18.08
CA SER A 636 27.46 40.23 -17.34
C SER A 636 28.64 39.73 -18.19
N SER A 637 29.86 40.14 -17.83
CA SER A 637 31.10 39.67 -18.49
C SER A 637 31.23 38.15 -18.41
N GLU A 638 30.87 37.56 -17.27
CA GLU A 638 30.96 36.13 -17.01
C GLU A 638 29.99 35.36 -17.91
N ALA A 639 28.73 35.81 -18.00
CA ALA A 639 27.72 35.20 -18.85
C ALA A 639 28.09 35.26 -20.33
N ARG A 640 28.62 36.41 -20.80
CA ARG A 640 29.08 36.59 -22.19
C ARG A 640 30.27 35.70 -22.53
N ASN A 641 31.23 35.56 -21.63
CA ASN A 641 32.40 34.69 -21.84
C ASN A 641 31.99 33.22 -21.87
N ALA A 642 31.16 32.77 -20.93
CA ALA A 642 30.65 31.40 -20.89
C ALA A 642 29.76 31.05 -22.08
N ALA A 643 29.10 32.03 -22.69
CA ALA A 643 28.25 31.84 -23.87
C ALA A 643 29.03 31.54 -25.16
N VAL A 644 30.32 31.87 -25.24
CA VAL A 644 31.12 31.66 -26.47
C VAL A 644 31.24 30.18 -26.83
N ASP A 645 31.45 29.33 -25.82
CA ASP A 645 31.74 27.90 -25.99
C ASP A 645 30.54 27.00 -25.69
N LEU A 646 29.34 27.56 -25.45
CA LEU A 646 28.16 26.79 -25.08
C LEU A 646 27.40 26.29 -26.32
N PRO A 647 27.45 24.99 -26.66
CA PRO A 647 26.77 24.48 -27.84
C PRO A 647 25.27 24.32 -27.56
N LEU A 648 24.45 25.15 -28.19
CA LEU A 648 22.99 25.03 -28.18
C LEU A 648 22.44 24.81 -29.59
N ASN A 649 21.45 23.93 -29.72
CA ASN A 649 20.72 23.73 -30.98
C ASN A 649 20.16 25.07 -31.50
N PRO A 650 20.12 25.30 -32.83
CA PRO A 650 19.57 26.54 -33.37
C PRO A 650 18.07 26.68 -33.03
N ILE A 651 17.63 27.92 -32.83
CA ILE A 651 16.21 28.25 -32.70
C ILE A 651 15.53 28.27 -34.09
N PRO A 652 14.19 28.11 -34.18
CA PRO A 652 13.44 28.23 -35.43
C PRO A 652 13.67 29.58 -36.16
N PRO A 653 13.46 29.65 -37.49
CA PRO A 653 13.46 30.92 -38.22
C PRO A 653 12.29 31.82 -37.77
N VAL A 654 12.43 33.13 -37.98
CA VAL A 654 11.40 34.13 -37.62
C VAL A 654 10.44 34.46 -38.79
N VAL A 655 10.70 33.89 -39.97
CA VAL A 655 9.90 34.02 -41.20
C VAL A 655 9.49 32.65 -41.69
#